data_AF-A0AAV0ZCF4-F1
#
_entry.id   AF-A0AAV0ZCF4-F1
#
_cell.length_a   1.000
_cell.length_b   1.000
_cell.length_c   1.000
_cell.angle_alpha   90.00
_cell.angle_beta   90.00
_cell.angle_gamma   90.00
#
_symmetry.space_group_name_H-M   'P 1'
#
loop_
_entity.id
_entity.type
_entity.pdbx_description
1 polymer ?
#
loop_
_entity_poly.entity_id
_entity_poly.type
_entity_poly.pdbx_seq_one_letter_code
_entity_poly.pdbx_strand_id
1 'polypeptide(L)'
;MAETTVRKLIVEVINAKNLMPKDGQGTASAYAIVDFDGQRKRTKTKSRDLNPQWDEKLEFLILDKESTVSETLEVNLYNDKKTTGKRSTFLGKVKISGSTFVKLGEEVIVYYPLEKRSVFSQIKGELGLKVCYVDEVLPVNETAGDEKKEEKAEEKPPETVTEGESDGKKEEKAEEKPPETVTEAAGDEKKEETPNPVVTTEDQNPKEETPAVPPAPEVVNPPIAEFEKVKIKEKQFEIIQKRADLNVRDHELRSLSNDRSRSAYDLVDRMAFLYVRVVKAKRTLKPDEKASTLFAKLVIGTHSVRTKSENEGKDWDQVFAFDKEGLNSTSLEVSVWAEEDKENNQKTESSLGTVSFDLQEVPKRVPPDSPLAPQWYTLESEASPGNDVMIAVWIGTQADEAFQESWQSDSGGLIPETRAKVYLSPKLWYLRLTVIQTQDLQLGSGSEAKVRQPELYVRAQLGAQVFKTGRTTLLSSSNPTWNEDLIFVASEPFEPFLVITLEDVANSKSLGITKIHVSSIERRIDDRTDVKSRWFNLCGLDENNSYIGRIHIRICLEGGYHVIDEAAHVTSDVRASAKQLTKPPIGLLEVGIRGATNLLPVKTKDGTRGTTDAYVVAKYGPKWVRTRTIVDRFNPRWNEQYTWDVYDPCTVLTIGVFDNGRFEKDVSKSQRDVRMGKIRVRLSTLDTNRVYVNSYSLIVLLPGGARRMGEIEIAVRFSCSSWLSLMQAYSNPILPRMHYVRPFGPAQQDVLRQTAMKIVTARLARSEPALGHEVVQFMLDSDTHVWSMRRSKANWFRLIGCLARATTVFRWLDGIRTWVHPPTTVLVHALLIAIVLCPYLILPTVFMYAFLILMLRFRNRPRVPQNMDPRMSYVDMVSLDELDEEFDGFPTMRSVEAVRIRYDRVRALAGRAQCLIGDVAAQGERLEGLFSWRDPRATGIFAVMCLVMSLVFYVVPLKGFVLLAGFYYMRHPRFRDDMPSVSVNFFRRLPSFSDQIM
;
A
#
# COMPACT_ATOMS: atom_id res chain seq x y z
N MET A 1 14.43 48.18 10.87
CA MET A 1 14.00 47.29 11.97
C MET A 1 12.48 47.26 11.95
N ALA A 2 11.85 46.10 12.07
CA ALA A 2 10.40 45.99 12.30
C ALA A 2 10.18 45.52 13.74
N GLU A 3 9.31 46.19 14.48
CA GLU A 3 9.02 45.84 15.88
C GLU A 3 8.17 44.57 15.94
N THR A 4 8.71 43.50 16.49
CA THR A 4 8.03 42.20 16.63
C THR A 4 6.97 42.27 17.73
N THR A 5 5.82 42.83 17.37
CA THR A 5 4.63 42.91 18.23
C THR A 5 3.88 41.58 18.22
N VAL A 6 3.77 40.91 19.36
CA VAL A 6 3.03 39.65 19.50
C VAL A 6 1.56 39.95 19.76
N ARG A 7 0.65 39.29 19.03
CA ARG A 7 -0.79 39.45 19.25
C ARG A 7 -1.33 38.34 20.16
N LYS A 8 -2.18 38.70 21.12
CA LYS A 8 -2.92 37.78 21.99
C LYS A 8 -4.41 37.94 21.75
N LEU A 9 -5.14 36.84 21.61
CA LEU A 9 -6.60 36.79 21.65
C LEU A 9 -7.06 36.45 23.07
N ILE A 10 -8.05 37.15 23.60
CA ILE A 10 -8.67 36.87 24.89
C ILE A 10 -10.15 36.51 24.64
N VAL A 11 -10.54 35.32 25.07
CA VAL A 11 -11.91 34.79 24.95
C VAL A 11 -12.47 34.61 26.36
N GLU A 12 -13.41 35.46 26.74
CA GLU A 12 -14.14 35.37 28.00
C GLU A 12 -15.44 34.60 27.80
N VAL A 13 -15.51 33.42 28.43
CA VAL A 13 -16.68 32.55 28.42
C VAL A 13 -17.53 32.89 29.65
N ILE A 14 -18.58 33.66 29.43
CA ILE A 14 -19.37 34.27 30.51
C ILE A 14 -20.42 33.28 31.00
N ASN A 15 -21.48 33.04 30.23
CA ASN A 15 -22.54 32.13 30.63
C ASN A 15 -23.22 31.45 29.42
N ALA A 16 -23.92 30.36 29.67
CA ALA A 16 -24.90 29.82 28.73
C ALA A 16 -26.32 29.93 29.31
N LYS A 17 -27.32 29.91 28.45
CA LYS A 17 -28.74 30.01 28.82
C LYS A 17 -29.55 28.92 28.17
N ASN A 18 -30.59 28.46 28.86
CA ASN A 18 -31.64 27.58 28.32
C ASN A 18 -31.10 26.29 27.68
N LEU A 19 -30.03 25.73 28.26
CA LEU A 19 -29.38 24.52 27.77
C LEU A 19 -30.32 23.32 27.79
N MET A 20 -30.14 22.39 26.84
CA MET A 20 -30.91 21.15 26.85
C MET A 20 -30.44 20.23 28.00
N PRO A 21 -31.34 19.74 28.87
CA PRO A 21 -30.99 18.78 29.92
C PRO A 21 -30.56 17.45 29.32
N LYS A 22 -29.44 16.90 29.80
CA LYS A 22 -28.87 15.63 29.31
C LYS A 22 -28.36 14.70 30.42
N ASP A 23 -28.49 15.03 31.69
CA ASP A 23 -28.14 14.14 32.81
C ASP A 23 -29.26 13.15 33.20
N GLY A 24 -30.40 13.18 32.51
CA GLY A 24 -31.56 12.31 32.79
C GLY A 24 -32.38 12.76 34.01
N GLN A 25 -31.77 13.50 34.93
CA GLN A 25 -32.38 14.11 36.12
C GLN A 25 -32.84 15.56 35.87
N GLY A 26 -33.36 15.86 34.67
CA GLY A 26 -33.87 17.18 34.30
C GLY A 26 -32.83 18.31 34.14
N THR A 27 -31.53 18.05 34.35
CA THR A 27 -30.46 19.07 34.30
C THR A 27 -29.29 18.68 33.36
N ALA A 28 -28.24 19.50 33.33
CA ALA A 28 -26.96 19.24 32.67
C ALA A 28 -25.80 19.77 33.52
N SER A 29 -24.61 19.21 33.36
CA SER A 29 -23.39 19.57 34.10
C SER A 29 -22.34 20.11 33.13
N ALA A 30 -22.50 21.37 32.73
CA ALA A 30 -21.86 21.92 31.54
C ALA A 30 -20.43 22.43 31.73
N TYR A 31 -19.63 22.32 30.66
CA TYR A 31 -18.37 23.05 30.46
C TYR A 31 -18.17 23.39 28.98
N ALA A 32 -17.34 24.40 28.70
CA ALA A 32 -16.93 24.77 27.35
C ALA A 32 -15.53 24.22 27.04
N ILE A 33 -15.31 23.90 25.76
CA ILE A 33 -13.98 23.79 25.15
C ILE A 33 -13.91 24.84 24.06
N VAL A 34 -12.93 25.73 24.15
CA VAL A 34 -12.60 26.76 23.18
C VAL A 34 -11.41 26.29 22.34
N ASP A 35 -11.51 26.44 21.02
CA ASP A 35 -10.58 25.95 19.99
C ASP A 35 -10.28 27.11 19.02
N PHE A 36 -9.02 27.55 18.97
CA PHE A 36 -8.55 28.66 18.12
C PHE A 36 -7.08 28.43 17.74
N ASP A 37 -6.72 28.61 16.46
CA ASP A 37 -5.40 28.25 15.90
C ASP A 37 -4.78 26.94 16.46
N GLY A 38 -5.59 25.88 16.50
CA GLY A 38 -5.22 24.57 17.06
C GLY A 38 -4.98 24.51 18.58
N GLN A 39 -4.90 25.65 19.26
CA GLN A 39 -4.80 25.79 20.71
C GLN A 39 -6.18 25.54 21.33
N ARG A 40 -6.23 24.61 22.30
CA ARG A 40 -7.47 24.21 22.97
C ARG A 40 -7.43 24.46 24.46
N LYS A 41 -8.39 25.23 24.97
CA LYS A 41 -8.58 25.50 26.40
C LYS A 41 -9.99 25.09 26.83
N ARG A 42 -10.18 24.79 28.12
CA ARG A 42 -11.42 24.27 28.70
C ARG A 42 -11.79 25.07 29.95
N THR A 43 -13.08 25.36 30.11
CA THR A 43 -13.60 25.96 31.36
C THR A 43 -13.92 24.92 32.44
N LYS A 44 -14.09 25.37 33.69
CA LYS A 44 -14.55 24.52 34.81
C LYS A 44 -15.94 23.94 34.52
N THR A 45 -16.26 22.81 35.14
CA THR A 45 -17.62 22.24 35.04
C THR A 45 -18.54 22.91 36.06
N LYS A 46 -19.69 23.43 35.61
CA LYS A 46 -20.79 23.89 36.47
C LYS A 46 -21.84 22.78 36.49
N SER A 47 -22.07 22.18 37.66
CA SER A 47 -22.84 20.93 37.79
C SER A 47 -24.35 21.16 37.92
N ARG A 48 -25.15 20.35 37.22
CA ARG A 48 -26.63 20.30 37.31
C ARG A 48 -27.36 21.63 37.06
N ASP A 49 -26.80 22.53 36.25
CA ASP A 49 -27.39 23.82 35.86
C ASP A 49 -27.64 23.91 34.34
N LEU A 50 -28.76 24.54 33.95
CA LEU A 50 -29.14 24.80 32.56
C LEU A 50 -28.86 26.26 32.12
N ASN A 51 -28.48 27.14 33.05
CA ASN A 51 -28.05 28.51 32.77
C ASN A 51 -26.65 28.83 33.36
N PRO A 52 -25.64 27.93 33.16
CA PRO A 52 -24.35 27.99 33.85
C PRO A 52 -23.59 29.28 33.55
N GLN A 53 -23.13 29.94 34.62
CA GLN A 53 -22.15 31.02 34.56
C GLN A 53 -20.75 30.47 34.86
N TRP A 54 -19.76 30.79 34.03
CA TRP A 54 -18.35 30.45 34.21
C TRP A 54 -17.52 31.67 34.60
N ASP A 55 -17.67 32.75 33.83
CA ASP A 55 -16.92 33.99 33.95
C ASP A 55 -15.40 33.75 33.86
N GLU A 56 -15.00 32.92 32.88
CA GLU A 56 -13.62 32.43 32.70
C GLU A 56 -12.97 33.00 31.44
N LYS A 57 -11.86 33.74 31.63
CA LYS A 57 -11.01 34.27 30.55
C LYS A 57 -9.99 33.25 30.08
N LEU A 58 -9.89 33.06 28.77
CA LEU A 58 -8.99 32.12 28.10
C LEU A 58 -8.18 32.84 27.02
N GLU A 59 -6.87 32.93 27.21
CA GLU A 59 -5.94 33.61 26.30
C GLU A 59 -5.37 32.65 25.23
N PHE A 60 -5.08 33.15 24.04
CA PHE A 60 -4.47 32.40 22.92
C PHE A 60 -3.42 33.27 22.24
N LEU A 61 -2.30 32.69 21.82
CA LEU A 61 -1.25 33.41 21.08
C LEU A 61 -1.59 33.39 19.59
N ILE A 62 -1.49 34.53 18.91
CA ILE A 62 -1.62 34.65 17.45
C ILE A 62 -0.21 34.73 16.86
N LEU A 63 0.15 33.74 16.05
CA LEU A 63 1.47 33.62 15.41
C LEU A 63 1.57 34.40 14.10
N ASP A 64 0.47 34.53 13.37
CA ASP A 64 0.36 35.30 12.13
C ASP A 64 -0.85 36.26 12.19
N LYS A 65 -0.63 37.53 11.87
CA LYS A 65 -1.65 38.59 11.94
C LYS A 65 -2.50 38.67 10.67
N GLU A 66 -2.04 38.13 9.56
CA GLU A 66 -2.76 38.13 8.28
C GLU A 66 -3.71 36.91 8.20
N SER A 67 -3.30 35.75 8.73
CA SER A 67 -4.18 34.58 8.86
C SER A 67 -5.39 34.83 9.78
N THR A 68 -5.23 35.65 10.83
CA THR A 68 -6.22 35.86 11.90
C THR A 68 -7.63 36.16 11.36
N VAL A 69 -7.76 36.93 10.28
CA VAL A 69 -9.05 37.34 9.71
C VAL A 69 -9.80 36.17 9.06
N SER A 70 -9.05 35.17 8.56
CA SER A 70 -9.58 33.97 7.88
C SER A 70 -9.85 32.79 8.83
N GLU A 71 -9.42 32.90 10.08
CA GLU A 71 -9.58 31.86 11.09
C GLU A 71 -10.96 31.90 11.78
N THR A 72 -11.35 30.79 12.40
CA THR A 72 -12.63 30.69 13.12
C THR A 72 -12.44 30.16 14.53
N LEU A 73 -12.83 30.96 15.52
CA LEU A 73 -12.96 30.57 16.92
C LEU A 73 -14.13 29.60 17.07
N GLU A 74 -13.87 28.39 17.56
CA GLU A 74 -14.86 27.35 17.75
C GLU A 74 -15.05 27.04 19.25
N VAL A 75 -16.26 27.24 19.77
CA VAL A 75 -16.61 26.93 21.16
C VAL A 75 -17.62 25.78 21.20
N ASN A 76 -17.25 24.66 21.83
CA ASN A 76 -18.10 23.49 22.00
C ASN A 76 -18.52 23.33 23.47
N LEU A 77 -19.81 23.30 23.74
CA LEU A 77 -20.36 22.93 25.05
C LEU A 77 -20.54 21.42 25.17
N TYR A 78 -20.14 20.89 26.32
CA TYR A 78 -20.29 19.49 26.70
C TYR A 78 -20.85 19.34 28.10
N ASN A 79 -21.63 18.28 28.29
CA ASN A 79 -22.10 17.82 29.58
C ASN A 79 -21.10 16.82 30.17
N ASP A 80 -20.54 17.11 31.35
CA ASP A 80 -19.61 16.23 32.05
C ASP A 80 -20.36 15.11 32.79
N LYS A 81 -19.99 13.86 32.50
CA LYS A 81 -20.63 12.66 33.03
C LYS A 81 -19.72 11.80 33.89
N LYS A 82 -18.58 12.36 34.35
CA LYS A 82 -17.59 11.70 35.21
C LYS A 82 -18.21 10.94 36.39
N THR A 83 -19.19 11.52 37.09
CA THR A 83 -19.96 10.90 38.20
C THR A 83 -20.79 9.67 37.82
N THR A 84 -20.89 9.32 36.53
CA THR A 84 -21.66 8.16 36.04
C THR A 84 -20.86 7.22 35.12
N GLY A 85 -19.54 7.43 35.00
CA GLY A 85 -18.63 6.62 34.17
C GLY A 85 -18.88 6.68 32.65
N LYS A 86 -19.85 7.48 32.18
CA LYS A 86 -20.26 7.55 30.77
C LYS A 86 -19.56 8.67 30.02
N ARG A 87 -19.38 8.52 28.69
CA ARG A 87 -18.79 9.55 27.82
C ARG A 87 -19.60 10.85 27.90
N SER A 88 -18.93 12.01 27.90
CA SER A 88 -19.57 13.32 27.93
C SER A 88 -20.47 13.55 26.71
N THR A 89 -21.65 14.13 26.94
CA THR A 89 -22.66 14.34 25.87
C THR A 89 -22.64 15.77 25.38
N PHE A 90 -22.54 15.97 24.07
CA PHE A 90 -22.50 17.30 23.43
C PHE A 90 -23.79 18.10 23.65
N LEU A 91 -23.65 19.36 24.06
CA LEU A 91 -24.75 20.28 24.37
C LEU A 91 -25.02 21.31 23.28
N GLY A 92 -24.00 21.76 22.55
CA GLY A 92 -24.13 22.78 21.50
C GLY A 92 -22.77 23.35 21.08
N LYS A 93 -22.75 24.12 19.99
CA LYS A 93 -21.52 24.76 19.47
C LYS A 93 -21.78 26.18 19.00
N VAL A 94 -20.74 27.01 19.05
CA VAL A 94 -20.67 28.33 18.42
C VAL A 94 -19.45 28.37 17.51
N LYS A 95 -19.55 29.12 16.41
CA LYS A 95 -18.42 29.55 15.57
C LYS A 95 -18.44 31.07 15.48
N ILE A 96 -17.27 31.70 15.60
CA ILE A 96 -17.08 33.14 15.39
C ILE A 96 -15.95 33.32 14.36
N SER A 97 -16.16 34.19 13.38
CA SER A 97 -15.14 34.55 12.39
C SER A 97 -14.11 35.50 13.00
N GLY A 98 -12.82 35.36 12.67
CA GLY A 98 -11.77 36.25 13.16
C GLY A 98 -11.97 37.71 12.77
N SER A 99 -12.68 37.95 11.66
CA SER A 99 -13.20 39.26 11.26
C SER A 99 -14.17 39.93 12.25
N THR A 100 -14.55 39.27 13.34
CA THR A 100 -15.50 39.75 14.37
C THR A 100 -14.80 40.03 15.72
N PHE A 101 -13.48 39.86 15.82
CA PHE A 101 -12.74 40.16 17.06
C PHE A 101 -12.47 41.66 17.18
N VAL A 102 -12.85 42.26 18.31
CA VAL A 102 -12.59 43.69 18.59
C VAL A 102 -11.25 43.89 19.31
N LYS A 103 -10.73 45.12 19.34
CA LYS A 103 -9.56 45.44 20.16
C LYS A 103 -9.96 45.48 21.64
N LEU A 104 -9.03 45.13 22.53
CA LEU A 104 -9.23 45.23 23.99
C LEU A 104 -9.73 46.63 24.36
N GLY A 105 -10.89 46.69 25.04
CA GLY A 105 -11.60 47.92 25.40
C GLY A 105 -12.99 48.08 24.78
N GLU A 106 -13.26 47.53 23.59
CA GLU A 106 -14.57 47.66 22.88
C GLU A 106 -15.52 46.46 23.14
N GLU A 107 -15.31 45.76 24.25
CA GLU A 107 -15.79 44.40 24.49
C GLU A 107 -17.22 44.30 25.04
N VAL A 108 -18.19 44.21 24.14
CA VAL A 108 -19.61 43.88 24.45
C VAL A 108 -19.83 42.36 24.55
N ILE A 109 -20.73 41.94 25.44
CA ILE A 109 -21.16 40.53 25.57
C ILE A 109 -22.13 40.19 24.44
N VAL A 110 -21.79 39.22 23.59
CA VAL A 110 -22.64 38.76 22.49
C VAL A 110 -23.16 37.35 22.79
N TYR A 111 -24.48 37.15 22.68
CA TYR A 111 -25.13 35.85 22.84
C TYR A 111 -25.29 35.15 21.49
N TYR A 112 -24.69 33.97 21.37
CA TYR A 112 -24.71 33.17 20.15
C TYR A 112 -25.63 31.94 20.33
N PRO A 113 -26.57 31.68 19.40
CA PRO A 113 -27.42 30.48 19.45
C PRO A 113 -26.62 29.20 19.18
N LEU A 114 -26.94 28.12 19.88
CA LEU A 114 -26.17 26.88 19.81
C LEU A 114 -26.45 26.04 18.57
N GLU A 115 -25.43 25.89 17.71
CA GLU A 115 -25.44 25.07 16.50
C GLU A 115 -25.61 23.57 16.78
N LYS A 116 -26.28 22.89 15.84
CA LYS A 116 -26.47 21.44 15.82
C LYS A 116 -25.34 20.73 15.08
N ARG A 117 -24.81 19.65 15.68
CA ARG A 117 -23.78 18.80 15.04
C ARG A 117 -24.34 17.81 14.02
N SER A 118 -25.65 17.56 14.05
CA SER A 118 -26.38 16.74 13.10
C SER A 118 -27.85 17.15 13.07
N VAL A 119 -28.55 16.96 11.94
CA VAL A 119 -29.99 17.25 11.81
C VAL A 119 -30.85 16.50 12.83
N PHE A 120 -30.39 15.32 13.28
CA PHE A 120 -31.05 14.51 14.32
C PHE A 120 -30.65 14.90 15.76
N SER A 121 -29.75 15.87 15.95
CA SER A 121 -29.30 16.27 17.29
C SER A 121 -30.28 17.28 17.94
N GLN A 122 -30.90 16.86 19.03
CA GLN A 122 -31.64 17.75 19.91
C GLN A 122 -30.65 18.58 20.75
N ILE A 123 -30.70 19.89 20.54
CA ILE A 123 -29.84 20.95 21.10
C ILE A 123 -30.73 22.20 21.23
N LYS A 124 -30.54 22.93 22.33
CA LYS A 124 -31.24 24.16 22.71
C LYS A 124 -30.29 25.00 23.57
N GLY A 125 -30.41 26.31 23.46
CA GLY A 125 -29.70 27.27 24.31
C GLY A 125 -28.85 28.27 23.53
N GLU A 126 -28.27 29.20 24.27
CA GLU A 126 -27.40 30.28 23.79
C GLU A 126 -26.14 30.34 24.66
N LEU A 127 -25.06 30.92 24.14
CA LEU A 127 -23.79 31.09 24.84
C LEU A 127 -23.33 32.55 24.72
N GLY A 128 -23.21 33.23 25.86
CA GLY A 128 -22.64 34.57 26.00
C GLY A 128 -21.11 34.51 25.94
N LEU A 129 -20.53 35.13 24.93
CA LEU A 129 -19.09 35.23 24.71
C LEU A 129 -18.69 36.70 24.56
N LYS A 130 -17.46 37.00 24.99
CA LYS A 130 -16.81 38.30 24.87
C LYS A 130 -15.38 38.04 24.39
N VAL A 131 -15.00 38.62 23.25
CA VAL A 131 -13.79 38.23 22.49
C VAL A 131 -13.06 39.47 21.99
N CYS A 132 -11.79 39.60 22.35
CA CYS A 132 -10.95 40.72 21.93
C CYS A 132 -9.49 40.33 21.71
N TYR A 133 -8.70 41.24 21.16
CA TYR A 133 -7.25 41.06 21.01
C TYR A 133 -6.42 42.24 21.55
N VAL A 134 -5.18 41.92 21.93
CA VAL A 134 -4.13 42.84 22.38
C VAL A 134 -2.90 42.64 21.50
N ASP A 135 -2.22 43.73 21.12
CA ASP A 135 -0.88 43.69 20.53
C ASP A 135 0.14 44.13 21.60
N GLU A 136 1.03 43.23 22.02
CA GLU A 136 2.10 43.50 22.98
C GLU A 136 3.45 43.72 22.27
N VAL A 137 4.24 44.68 22.75
CA VAL A 137 5.62 44.92 22.31
C VAL A 137 6.56 44.14 23.25
N LEU A 138 7.44 43.30 22.71
CA LEU A 138 8.46 42.62 23.51
C LEU A 138 9.71 43.51 23.68
N PRO A 139 10.19 43.76 24.91
CA PRO A 139 11.50 44.37 25.14
C PRO A 139 12.63 43.37 24.83
N VAL A 140 13.84 43.90 24.57
CA VAL A 140 15.06 43.15 24.22
C VAL A 140 16.11 43.31 25.33
N ASN A 141 17.05 42.35 25.43
CA ASN A 141 18.13 42.16 26.43
C ASN A 141 17.76 41.16 27.56
N GLU A 142 18.66 40.36 28.17
CA GLU A 142 20.09 40.06 27.88
C GLU A 142 20.51 38.67 28.44
N THR A 143 21.82 38.40 28.53
CA THR A 143 22.49 37.11 28.80
C THR A 143 22.24 36.44 30.17
N ALA A 144 22.11 35.10 30.13
CA ALA A 144 22.64 34.04 31.02
C ALA A 144 22.84 34.26 32.56
N GLY A 145 22.37 33.30 33.38
CA GLY A 145 22.82 33.15 34.79
C GLY A 145 22.08 32.15 35.70
N ASP A 146 22.64 30.94 35.84
CA ASP A 146 22.69 30.07 37.05
C ASP A 146 21.43 29.52 37.79
N GLU A 147 21.70 28.81 38.92
CA GLU A 147 20.92 27.69 39.50
C GLU A 147 19.87 28.00 40.62
N LYS A 148 19.10 26.92 40.92
CA LYS A 148 18.63 26.44 42.26
C LYS A 148 17.23 26.84 42.78
N LYS A 149 16.82 26.07 43.80
CA LYS A 149 15.47 25.97 44.40
C LYS A 149 15.41 26.70 45.74
N GLU A 150 14.22 27.10 46.20
CA GLU A 150 13.65 26.63 47.49
C GLU A 150 12.14 26.94 47.63
N GLU A 151 11.53 26.68 48.80
CA GLU A 151 10.07 26.56 49.01
C GLU A 151 9.47 27.52 50.08
N LYS A 152 8.21 27.93 49.81
CA LYS A 152 7.07 28.15 50.75
C LYS A 152 6.98 29.38 51.70
N ALA A 153 5.70 29.59 52.08
CA ALA A 153 5.09 30.47 53.10
C ALA A 153 5.22 31.99 52.87
N GLU A 154 4.18 32.81 52.76
CA GLU A 154 2.80 32.87 53.33
C GLU A 154 2.72 33.41 54.76
N GLU A 155 2.09 34.60 54.92
CA GLU A 155 1.54 35.07 56.19
C GLU A 155 0.26 35.90 55.97
N LYS A 156 -0.53 36.06 57.04
CA LYS A 156 -1.91 36.61 57.12
C LYS A 156 -1.88 37.90 58.01
N PRO A 157 -2.91 38.39 58.75
CA PRO A 157 -4.32 37.97 59.00
C PRO A 157 -5.32 39.15 58.76
N PRO A 158 -6.54 39.25 59.35
CA PRO A 158 -7.40 38.33 60.15
C PRO A 158 -8.77 38.10 59.44
N GLU A 159 -10.03 38.03 59.94
CA GLU A 159 -10.80 37.94 61.23
C GLU A 159 -12.27 37.49 60.85
N THR A 160 -13.33 37.25 61.66
CA THR A 160 -13.62 37.26 63.12
C THR A 160 -14.59 36.12 63.52
N VAL A 161 -14.55 35.81 64.83
CA VAL A 161 -15.29 34.89 65.73
C VAL A 161 -16.85 34.83 65.67
N THR A 162 -17.43 33.63 65.90
CA THR A 162 -18.50 33.35 66.92
C THR A 162 -18.68 31.83 67.23
N GLU A 163 -19.27 31.51 68.39
CA GLU A 163 -19.27 30.21 69.13
C GLU A 163 -20.36 29.19 68.68
N GLY A 164 -20.47 27.92 69.15
CA GLY A 164 -19.65 27.06 70.04
C GLY A 164 -20.39 25.77 70.53
N GLU A 165 -19.65 24.81 71.15
CA GLU A 165 -20.08 23.71 72.10
C GLU A 165 -21.17 22.65 71.70
N SER A 166 -21.33 21.45 72.33
CA SER A 166 -20.47 20.52 73.12
C SER A 166 -21.08 19.07 73.21
N ASP A 167 -20.74 18.24 74.21
CA ASP A 167 -20.86 16.75 74.29
C ASP A 167 -22.21 16.12 74.77
N GLY A 168 -22.46 14.83 74.42
CA GLY A 168 -22.71 13.77 75.44
C GLY A 168 -24.02 12.93 75.52
N LYS A 169 -23.87 11.59 75.38
CA LYS A 169 -24.54 10.45 76.11
C LYS A 169 -26.08 10.14 76.11
N LYS A 170 -26.39 8.90 75.68
CA LYS A 170 -27.22 7.80 76.30
C LYS A 170 -28.78 7.82 76.49
N GLU A 171 -29.39 6.72 76.00
CA GLU A 171 -30.40 5.79 76.63
C GLU A 171 -31.96 5.96 76.53
N GLU A 172 -32.59 4.89 75.98
CA GLU A 172 -33.90 4.21 76.20
C GLU A 172 -35.33 4.86 76.12
N LYS A 173 -36.21 4.16 75.37
CA LYS A 173 -37.67 3.84 75.59
C LYS A 173 -38.75 4.97 75.44
N ALA A 174 -40.03 4.69 75.09
CA ALA A 174 -40.74 3.46 74.65
C ALA A 174 -42.06 3.77 73.88
N GLU A 175 -42.61 2.73 73.20
CA GLU A 175 -44.03 2.53 72.75
C GLU A 175 -44.62 3.52 71.71
N GLU A 176 -45.71 3.22 70.95
CA GLU A 176 -46.80 2.23 71.11
C GLU A 176 -47.15 1.46 69.78
N LYS A 177 -48.28 0.72 69.75
CA LYS A 177 -48.68 -0.31 68.74
C LYS A 177 -50.23 -0.50 68.75
N PRO A 178 -50.86 -1.36 67.94
CA PRO A 178 -50.46 -1.97 66.66
C PRO A 178 -51.41 -1.42 65.55
N PRO A 179 -52.37 -2.12 64.88
CA PRO A 179 -52.62 -3.53 64.54
C PRO A 179 -52.35 -3.79 63.02
N GLU A 180 -52.85 -4.80 62.27
CA GLU A 180 -53.64 -6.01 62.57
C GLU A 180 -53.13 -7.24 61.75
N THR A 181 -53.64 -8.40 62.16
CA THR A 181 -53.81 -9.76 61.59
C THR A 181 -53.75 -9.99 60.03
N VAL A 182 -53.00 -11.01 59.52
CA VAL A 182 -53.37 -12.44 59.23
C VAL A 182 -53.69 -12.67 57.73
N THR A 183 -53.24 -13.70 56.98
CA THR A 183 -52.20 -14.78 57.08
C THR A 183 -51.63 -15.03 55.64
N GLU A 184 -51.09 -16.14 55.11
CA GLU A 184 -50.91 -17.58 55.46
C GLU A 184 -49.67 -18.20 54.74
N ALA A 185 -49.48 -19.52 54.74
CA ALA A 185 -48.17 -20.15 54.47
C ALA A 185 -48.19 -21.60 53.90
N ALA A 186 -46.97 -22.09 53.57
CA ALA A 186 -46.53 -23.49 53.37
C ALA A 186 -46.75 -24.20 52.01
N GLY A 187 -45.92 -25.22 51.71
CA GLY A 187 -46.02 -26.06 50.50
C GLY A 187 -44.77 -26.86 50.03
N ASP A 188 -44.27 -27.79 50.85
CA ASP A 188 -43.62 -29.10 50.55
C ASP A 188 -42.45 -29.36 49.55
N GLU A 189 -41.45 -30.07 50.12
CA GLU A 189 -40.74 -31.30 49.67
C GLU A 189 -40.29 -31.58 48.21
N LYS A 190 -39.02 -32.01 48.05
CA LYS A 190 -38.64 -33.45 48.17
C LYS A 190 -37.12 -33.74 48.20
N LYS A 191 -36.78 -34.97 48.64
CA LYS A 191 -35.45 -35.61 48.57
C LYS A 191 -35.44 -36.73 47.53
N GLU A 192 -34.27 -37.04 46.98
CA GLU A 192 -33.78 -38.39 46.58
C GLU A 192 -32.26 -38.21 46.35
N GLU A 193 -31.40 -38.64 47.28
CA GLU A 193 -30.80 -39.98 47.43
C GLU A 193 -29.70 -40.33 46.42
N THR A 194 -28.47 -40.38 46.91
CA THR A 194 -27.31 -41.03 46.28
C THR A 194 -27.28 -42.51 46.64
N PRO A 195 -26.68 -43.34 45.78
CA PRO A 195 -25.70 -44.28 46.31
C PRO A 195 -24.41 -44.40 45.47
N ASN A 196 -23.30 -43.96 46.06
CA ASN A 196 -22.00 -44.67 46.00
C ASN A 196 -22.13 -45.97 46.84
N PRO A 197 -21.17 -46.95 46.89
CA PRO A 197 -19.72 -46.78 46.76
C PRO A 197 -18.95 -48.01 46.17
N VAL A 198 -17.65 -48.14 46.56
CA VAL A 198 -16.88 -49.39 46.79
C VAL A 198 -16.08 -50.02 45.60
N VAL A 199 -14.80 -50.43 45.73
CA VAL A 199 -13.71 -50.11 46.70
C VAL A 199 -12.31 -50.66 46.27
N THR A 200 -11.19 -50.12 46.80
CA THR A 200 -9.81 -50.70 46.95
C THR A 200 -8.99 -51.14 45.69
N THR A 201 -7.64 -51.29 45.70
CA THR A 201 -6.53 -50.95 46.64
C THR A 201 -5.20 -50.75 45.87
N GLU A 202 -4.30 -49.92 46.43
CA GLU A 202 -2.90 -50.18 46.91
C GLU A 202 -2.05 -51.33 46.25
N ASP A 203 -0.71 -51.32 46.25
CA ASP A 203 0.24 -50.77 47.24
C ASP A 203 1.72 -50.60 46.72
N GLN A 204 2.57 -50.02 47.59
CA GLN A 204 4.04 -50.14 47.75
C GLN A 204 4.97 -48.97 47.34
N ASN A 205 5.52 -48.34 48.39
CA ASN A 205 6.67 -47.40 48.47
C ASN A 205 7.98 -48.24 48.74
N PRO A 206 9.20 -47.75 49.13
CA PRO A 206 9.57 -46.58 49.99
C PRO A 206 10.74 -45.71 49.40
N LYS A 207 11.33 -44.65 50.01
CA LYS A 207 11.59 -44.24 51.42
C LYS A 207 11.72 -42.70 51.59
N GLU A 208 11.42 -42.21 52.81
CA GLU A 208 12.12 -41.20 53.69
C GLU A 208 12.98 -40.05 53.08
N GLU A 209 13.05 -38.81 53.64
CA GLU A 209 12.46 -38.21 54.86
C GLU A 209 12.37 -36.64 54.82
N THR A 210 11.74 -36.04 55.85
CA THR A 210 11.34 -34.61 56.06
C THR A 210 12.44 -33.71 56.70
N PRO A 211 12.31 -32.36 56.93
CA PRO A 211 11.12 -31.54 57.32
C PRO A 211 10.97 -30.15 56.61
N ALA A 212 10.17 -29.22 57.17
CA ALA A 212 9.58 -28.05 56.47
C ALA A 212 9.40 -26.76 57.32
N VAL A 213 8.88 -25.67 56.70
CA VAL A 213 8.37 -24.37 57.28
C VAL A 213 9.48 -23.39 57.75
N PRO A 214 9.34 -22.02 57.67
CA PRO A 214 8.17 -21.15 57.33
C PRO A 214 8.36 -20.15 56.15
N PRO A 215 7.30 -19.38 55.75
CA PRO A 215 7.35 -18.33 54.73
C PRO A 215 7.27 -16.88 55.25
N ALA A 216 7.98 -15.93 54.60
CA ALA A 216 7.78 -14.47 54.65
C ALA A 216 8.72 -13.76 53.63
N PRO A 217 8.51 -12.49 53.23
CA PRO A 217 7.29 -11.67 53.25
C PRO A 217 6.87 -11.20 51.83
N GLU A 218 5.75 -10.45 51.73
CA GLU A 218 5.38 -9.74 50.49
C GLU A 218 6.27 -8.51 50.23
N VAL A 219 6.51 -8.19 48.96
CA VAL A 219 7.13 -6.91 48.53
C VAL A 219 6.17 -6.16 47.61
N VAL A 220 5.58 -5.10 48.14
CA VAL A 220 4.70 -4.19 47.38
C VAL A 220 5.53 -3.26 46.50
N ASN A 221 5.24 -3.22 45.20
CA ASN A 221 5.75 -2.21 44.27
C ASN A 221 4.60 -1.35 43.72
N PRO A 222 4.80 -0.05 43.48
CA PRO A 222 3.73 0.88 43.14
C PRO A 222 3.24 0.76 41.68
N PRO A 223 1.96 1.11 41.40
CA PRO A 223 1.41 1.07 40.05
C PRO A 223 1.99 2.18 39.16
N ILE A 224 2.53 1.79 38.00
CA ILE A 224 3.01 2.71 36.97
C ILE A 224 1.82 3.25 36.16
N ALA A 225 1.85 4.55 35.84
CA ALA A 225 0.75 5.22 35.16
C ALA A 225 0.59 4.78 33.69
N GLU A 226 -0.61 4.34 33.31
CA GLU A 226 -0.98 4.13 31.90
C GLU A 226 -1.19 5.46 31.17
N PHE A 227 -0.65 5.58 29.95
CA PHE A 227 -0.72 6.80 29.15
C PHE A 227 -2.09 7.01 28.48
N GLU A 228 -2.82 8.09 28.82
CA GLU A 228 -4.00 8.52 28.07
C GLU A 228 -3.62 9.18 26.72
N LYS A 229 -3.04 8.41 25.79
CA LYS A 229 -2.55 8.88 24.47
C LYS A 229 -3.14 8.12 23.26
N VAL A 230 -4.43 7.79 23.29
CA VAL A 230 -5.14 7.15 22.15
C VAL A 230 -6.23 8.04 21.54
N LYS A 231 -7.13 8.62 22.34
CA LYS A 231 -8.38 9.29 21.89
C LYS A 231 -8.21 10.58 21.06
N ILE A 232 -6.99 11.09 20.91
CA ILE A 232 -6.72 12.33 20.14
C ILE A 232 -6.54 12.04 18.64
N LYS A 233 -5.90 10.92 18.27
CA LYS A 233 -5.61 10.58 16.86
C LYS A 233 -6.88 10.32 16.05
N GLU A 234 -7.85 9.59 16.60
CA GLU A 234 -9.10 9.24 15.91
C GLU A 234 -9.84 10.48 15.36
N LYS A 235 -9.94 11.54 16.17
CA LYS A 235 -10.65 12.78 15.80
C LYS A 235 -9.91 13.65 14.78
N GLN A 236 -8.58 13.59 14.72
CA GLN A 236 -7.83 14.27 13.66
C GLN A 236 -8.04 13.58 12.31
N PHE A 237 -8.06 12.23 12.28
CA PHE A 237 -8.26 11.47 11.05
C PHE A 237 -9.65 11.64 10.43
N GLU A 238 -10.73 11.72 11.22
CA GLU A 238 -12.08 11.97 10.67
C GLU A 238 -12.24 13.36 10.03
N ILE A 239 -11.53 14.38 10.54
CA ILE A 239 -11.65 15.76 10.05
C ILE A 239 -10.81 15.96 8.78
N ILE A 240 -9.59 15.42 8.73
CA ILE A 240 -8.70 15.54 7.55
C ILE A 240 -9.29 14.81 6.34
N GLN A 241 -9.94 13.65 6.54
CA GLN A 241 -10.54 12.86 5.45
C GLN A 241 -11.73 13.57 4.75
N LYS A 242 -12.19 14.72 5.28
CA LYS A 242 -13.32 15.48 4.75
C LYS A 242 -12.91 16.70 3.90
N ARG A 243 -11.62 16.87 3.61
CA ARG A 243 -11.06 18.05 2.91
C ARG A 243 -10.40 17.73 1.56
N ALA A 244 -10.66 16.55 1.01
CA ALA A 244 -10.27 16.18 -0.35
C ALA A 244 -11.30 16.73 -1.36
N ASP A 245 -11.26 18.03 -1.63
CA ASP A 245 -12.13 18.65 -2.64
C ASP A 245 -11.73 18.20 -4.05
N LEU A 246 -12.62 17.42 -4.67
CA LEU A 246 -12.34 16.64 -5.87
C LEU A 246 -12.43 17.49 -7.14
N ASN A 247 -11.27 17.95 -7.62
CA ASN A 247 -11.13 18.59 -8.94
C ASN A 247 -11.23 17.57 -10.10
N VAL A 248 -12.37 16.91 -10.23
CA VAL A 248 -12.71 16.10 -11.42
C VAL A 248 -12.95 17.07 -12.58
N ARG A 249 -11.90 17.33 -13.37
CA ARG A 249 -12.04 17.94 -14.69
C ARG A 249 -12.72 16.95 -15.64
N ASP A 250 -14.05 16.92 -15.64
CA ASP A 250 -14.82 16.34 -16.73
C ASP A 250 -14.63 17.22 -17.98
N HIS A 251 -13.50 17.03 -18.67
CA HIS A 251 -13.32 17.55 -20.03
C HIS A 251 -14.43 16.99 -20.91
N GLU A 252 -15.14 17.89 -21.57
CA GLU A 252 -16.33 17.57 -22.36
C GLU A 252 -16.05 16.50 -23.42
N LEU A 253 -17.07 15.68 -23.70
CA LEU A 253 -17.06 14.63 -24.71
C LEU A 253 -17.02 15.22 -26.14
N ARG A 254 -15.87 15.77 -26.56
CA ARG A 254 -15.61 16.05 -27.97
C ARG A 254 -15.69 14.75 -28.78
N SER A 255 -16.48 14.78 -29.85
CA SER A 255 -16.78 13.62 -30.69
C SER A 255 -15.51 13.04 -31.31
N LEU A 256 -15.33 11.73 -31.21
CA LEU A 256 -14.12 10.98 -31.60
C LEU A 256 -13.93 10.81 -33.13
N SER A 257 -14.35 11.79 -33.94
CA SER A 257 -14.53 11.63 -35.39
C SER A 257 -13.40 12.14 -36.28
N ASN A 258 -12.47 13.00 -35.83
CA ASN A 258 -11.43 13.56 -36.72
C ASN A 258 -10.00 13.75 -36.17
N ASP A 259 -9.77 13.94 -34.86
CA ASP A 259 -8.41 14.19 -34.35
C ASP A 259 -7.54 12.92 -34.25
N ARG A 260 -6.82 12.61 -35.34
CA ARG A 260 -5.72 11.62 -35.36
C ARG A 260 -4.42 12.14 -34.74
N SER A 261 -4.32 13.43 -34.40
CA SER A 261 -3.14 14.06 -33.78
C SER A 261 -3.28 14.23 -32.27
N ARG A 262 -3.39 13.13 -31.52
CA ARG A 262 -3.27 13.17 -30.05
C ARG A 262 -1.82 13.33 -29.65
N SER A 263 -1.47 14.39 -28.93
CA SER A 263 -0.12 14.55 -28.38
C SER A 263 0.18 13.46 -27.34
N ALA A 264 1.34 12.82 -27.43
CA ALA A 264 1.72 11.65 -26.62
C ALA A 264 1.89 11.91 -25.09
N TYR A 265 1.64 13.14 -24.64
CA TYR A 265 1.87 13.65 -23.28
C TYR A 265 0.61 14.30 -22.67
N ASP A 266 -0.57 13.94 -23.15
CA ASP A 266 -1.88 14.49 -22.74
C ASP A 266 -2.34 14.08 -21.31
N LEU A 267 -1.61 13.19 -20.62
CA LEU A 267 -1.87 12.82 -19.22
C LEU A 267 -0.97 13.55 -18.21
N VAL A 268 -0.04 14.38 -18.66
CA VAL A 268 0.99 15.02 -17.83
C VAL A 268 1.12 16.50 -18.15
N ASP A 269 1.61 17.29 -17.20
CA ASP A 269 1.83 18.71 -17.44
C ASP A 269 3.09 18.91 -18.29
N ARG A 270 3.07 19.85 -19.23
CA ARG A 270 4.26 20.16 -20.05
C ARG A 270 5.25 20.96 -19.23
N MET A 271 6.34 20.32 -18.81
CA MET A 271 7.45 20.99 -18.13
C MET A 271 8.33 21.68 -19.17
N ALA A 272 8.71 22.92 -18.92
CA ALA A 272 9.62 23.67 -19.78
C ALA A 272 11.07 23.50 -19.30
N PHE A 273 11.96 23.13 -20.20
CA PHE A 273 13.40 22.99 -19.90
C PHE A 273 14.19 23.93 -20.81
N LEU A 274 15.16 24.63 -20.22
CA LEU A 274 16.22 25.31 -20.99
C LEU A 274 17.27 24.28 -21.36
N TYR A 275 17.43 24.03 -22.65
CA TYR A 275 18.46 23.18 -23.20
C TYR A 275 19.65 24.00 -23.67
N VAL A 276 20.84 23.54 -23.33
CA VAL A 276 22.13 24.08 -23.79
C VAL A 276 22.96 22.92 -24.31
N ARG A 277 23.22 22.86 -25.62
CA ARG A 277 24.14 21.90 -26.24
C ARG A 277 25.47 22.58 -26.50
N VAL A 278 26.51 22.20 -25.77
CA VAL A 278 27.88 22.69 -25.98
C VAL A 278 28.65 21.62 -26.74
N VAL A 279 29.05 21.93 -27.98
CA VAL A 279 29.66 20.95 -28.88
C VAL A 279 31.18 21.01 -28.82
N LYS A 280 31.78 22.19 -28.99
CA LYS A 280 33.24 22.40 -28.96
C LYS A 280 33.63 23.85 -28.77
N ALA A 281 34.91 24.09 -28.44
CA ALA A 281 35.54 25.39 -28.50
C ALA A 281 36.74 25.38 -29.47
N LYS A 282 37.16 26.57 -29.87
CA LYS A 282 38.28 26.85 -30.76
C LYS A 282 39.09 27.99 -30.14
N ARG A 283 40.32 27.72 -29.72
CA ARG A 283 41.26 28.71 -29.17
C ARG A 283 42.12 29.28 -30.30
N THR A 284 42.51 30.55 -30.19
CA THR A 284 43.61 31.12 -30.99
C THR A 284 44.92 31.01 -30.21
N LEU A 285 45.62 29.88 -30.40
CA LEU A 285 46.92 29.59 -29.79
C LEU A 285 48.01 30.58 -30.25
N LYS A 286 48.95 30.88 -29.34
CA LYS A 286 50.25 31.47 -29.69
C LYS A 286 51.28 30.35 -29.98
N PRO A 287 52.35 30.60 -30.76
CA PRO A 287 53.21 29.53 -31.28
C PRO A 287 53.90 28.61 -30.25
N ASP A 288 54.07 29.07 -29.00
CA ASP A 288 54.78 28.34 -27.94
C ASP A 288 53.86 27.70 -26.88
N GLU A 289 52.54 27.79 -27.02
CA GLU A 289 51.60 27.20 -26.04
C GLU A 289 51.42 25.69 -26.26
N LYS A 290 51.47 24.91 -25.16
CA LYS A 290 51.17 23.47 -25.18
C LYS A 290 49.67 23.23 -25.22
N ALA A 291 49.25 22.10 -25.79
CA ALA A 291 47.84 21.67 -25.79
C ALA A 291 47.33 21.49 -24.35
N SER A 292 46.42 22.38 -23.93
CA SER A 292 45.71 22.30 -22.65
C SER A 292 44.49 21.37 -22.76
N THR A 293 44.03 20.82 -21.64
CA THR A 293 42.65 20.30 -21.55
C THR A 293 41.66 21.47 -21.44
N LEU A 294 40.55 21.41 -22.15
CA LEU A 294 39.51 22.44 -22.17
C LEU A 294 38.22 21.91 -21.52
N PHE A 295 37.54 22.75 -20.75
CA PHE A 295 36.16 22.53 -20.32
C PHE A 295 35.31 23.80 -20.44
N ALA A 296 34.01 23.64 -20.68
CA ALA A 296 33.05 24.73 -20.59
C ALA A 296 32.31 24.68 -19.24
N LYS A 297 32.09 25.85 -18.65
CA LYS A 297 31.40 26.06 -17.38
C LYS A 297 30.15 26.91 -17.62
N LEU A 298 28.99 26.29 -17.47
CA LEU A 298 27.67 26.90 -17.61
C LEU A 298 27.22 27.39 -16.23
N VAL A 299 26.78 28.65 -16.14
CA VAL A 299 26.29 29.28 -14.91
C VAL A 299 24.93 29.90 -15.18
N ILE A 300 23.95 29.58 -14.33
CA ILE A 300 22.61 30.16 -14.34
C ILE A 300 22.18 30.36 -12.88
N GLY A 301 22.40 31.56 -12.35
CA GLY A 301 22.11 31.90 -10.96
C GLY A 301 22.80 30.96 -9.96
N THR A 302 21.99 30.17 -9.24
CA THR A 302 22.46 29.19 -8.24
C THR A 302 23.01 27.89 -8.84
N HIS A 303 22.87 27.65 -10.15
CA HIS A 303 23.38 26.45 -10.80
C HIS A 303 24.69 26.74 -11.55
N SER A 304 25.76 26.01 -11.21
CA SER A 304 27.05 26.03 -11.91
C SER A 304 27.44 24.59 -12.28
N VAL A 305 27.66 24.33 -13.57
CA VAL A 305 27.94 23.00 -14.12
C VAL A 305 29.15 23.07 -15.05
N ARG A 306 30.02 22.05 -15.06
CA ARG A 306 31.11 21.93 -16.03
C ARG A 306 30.91 20.73 -16.96
N THR A 307 31.35 20.85 -18.21
CA THR A 307 31.55 19.70 -19.10
C THR A 307 32.65 18.78 -18.57
N LYS A 308 32.82 17.63 -19.20
CA LYS A 308 34.08 16.88 -19.09
C LYS A 308 35.24 17.74 -19.63
N SER A 309 36.39 17.73 -18.94
CA SER A 309 37.65 18.19 -19.53
C SER A 309 38.03 17.26 -20.67
N GLU A 310 38.30 17.82 -21.85
CA GLU A 310 38.69 17.08 -23.05
C GLU A 310 39.89 17.77 -23.73
N ASN A 311 40.64 17.03 -24.54
CA ASN A 311 41.77 17.57 -25.26
C ASN A 311 41.32 18.53 -26.37
N GLU A 312 42.12 19.57 -26.61
CA GLU A 312 41.87 20.54 -27.68
C GLU A 312 41.69 19.87 -29.06
N GLY A 313 40.70 20.34 -29.82
CA GLY A 313 40.32 19.77 -31.12
C GLY A 313 39.36 18.57 -31.09
N LYS A 314 38.93 18.11 -29.90
CA LYS A 314 37.91 17.07 -29.74
C LYS A 314 36.57 17.65 -29.26
N ASP A 315 35.48 17.20 -29.88
CA ASP A 315 34.12 17.67 -29.55
C ASP A 315 33.66 17.07 -28.21
N TRP A 316 33.12 17.90 -27.30
CA TRP A 316 32.51 17.49 -26.03
C TRP A 316 31.13 16.85 -26.22
N ASP A 317 30.38 17.37 -27.20
CA ASP A 317 28.97 17.13 -27.54
C ASP A 317 28.07 16.79 -26.33
N GLN A 318 27.90 17.76 -25.42
CA GLN A 318 27.14 17.61 -24.18
C GLN A 318 25.92 18.53 -24.14
N VAL A 319 24.75 17.92 -23.90
CA VAL A 319 23.48 18.63 -23.65
C VAL A 319 23.24 18.77 -22.14
N PHE A 320 22.85 19.96 -21.72
CA PHE A 320 22.39 20.28 -20.37
C PHE A 320 20.93 20.73 -20.44
N ALA A 321 20.09 20.21 -19.55
CA ALA A 321 18.68 20.55 -19.41
C ALA A 321 18.42 21.11 -18.01
N PHE A 322 18.07 22.39 -17.94
CA PHE A 322 17.73 23.08 -16.70
C PHE A 322 16.22 23.26 -16.60
N ASP A 323 15.63 22.80 -15.51
CA ASP A 323 14.21 22.99 -15.19
C ASP A 323 13.89 24.48 -15.06
N LYS A 324 13.00 25.00 -15.94
CA LYS A 324 12.70 26.43 -16.00
C LYS A 324 12.01 26.94 -14.74
N GLU A 325 11.26 26.09 -14.02
CA GLU A 325 10.60 26.50 -12.76
C GLU A 325 11.60 26.68 -11.61
N GLY A 326 12.82 26.15 -11.74
CA GLY A 326 13.92 26.31 -10.77
C GLY A 326 14.90 27.44 -11.07
N LEU A 327 14.74 28.21 -12.17
CA LEU A 327 15.70 29.23 -12.58
C LEU A 327 15.47 30.57 -11.86
N ASN A 328 16.46 30.98 -11.04
CA ASN A 328 16.45 32.24 -10.28
C ASN A 328 17.08 33.43 -11.02
N SER A 329 17.36 33.33 -12.32
CA SER A 329 18.08 34.35 -13.10
C SER A 329 17.59 34.42 -14.54
N THR A 330 17.71 35.61 -15.15
CA THR A 330 17.26 35.92 -16.51
C THR A 330 18.33 35.72 -17.58
N SER A 331 19.60 35.50 -17.18
CA SER A 331 20.72 35.23 -18.08
C SER A 331 21.29 33.83 -17.88
N LEU A 332 21.81 33.26 -18.98
CA LEU A 332 22.71 32.11 -19.01
C LEU A 332 24.11 32.61 -19.36
N GLU A 333 25.11 32.25 -18.57
CA GLU A 333 26.53 32.49 -18.86
C GLU A 333 27.23 31.16 -19.22
N VAL A 334 28.00 31.15 -20.30
CA VAL A 334 28.84 30.02 -20.70
C VAL A 334 30.27 30.52 -20.83
N SER A 335 31.12 30.08 -19.91
CA SER A 335 32.55 30.43 -19.88
C SER A 335 33.40 29.22 -20.29
N VAL A 336 34.49 29.45 -21.03
CA VAL A 336 35.43 28.38 -21.42
C VAL A 336 36.72 28.54 -20.64
N TRP A 337 37.23 27.43 -20.12
CA TRP A 337 38.39 27.37 -19.24
C TRP A 337 39.42 26.39 -19.79
N ALA A 338 40.70 26.77 -19.69
CA ALA A 338 41.83 25.86 -19.88
C ALA A 338 42.29 25.33 -18.52
N GLU A 339 42.55 24.04 -18.46
CA GLU A 339 43.04 23.32 -17.29
C GLU A 339 44.47 22.86 -17.59
N GLU A 340 45.43 23.36 -16.81
CA GLU A 340 46.86 23.02 -16.92
C GLU A 340 47.33 22.23 -15.68
N ASP A 341 47.86 21.03 -15.92
CA ASP A 341 48.48 20.19 -14.89
C ASP A 341 49.93 20.63 -14.62
N LYS A 342 50.22 21.04 -13.38
CA LYS A 342 51.61 21.28 -12.92
C LYS A 342 52.19 20.00 -12.30
N GLU A 343 53.51 19.89 -12.32
CA GLU A 343 54.29 18.70 -11.89
C GLU A 343 54.03 18.22 -10.45
N ASN A 344 53.31 19.01 -9.65
CA ASN A 344 52.98 18.74 -8.24
C ASN A 344 51.50 18.31 -8.03
N ASN A 345 50.82 17.80 -9.06
CA ASN A 345 49.37 17.48 -9.09
C ASN A 345 48.44 18.67 -8.77
N GLN A 346 48.94 19.91 -8.82
CA GLN A 346 48.11 21.11 -8.74
C GLN A 346 47.66 21.53 -10.14
N LYS A 347 46.36 21.54 -10.34
CA LYS A 347 45.68 22.06 -11.54
C LYS A 347 45.51 23.57 -11.43
N THR A 348 45.89 24.30 -12.47
CA THR A 348 45.53 25.72 -12.63
C THR A 348 44.49 25.87 -13.72
N GLU A 349 43.33 26.42 -13.36
CA GLU A 349 42.24 26.77 -14.27
C GLU A 349 42.41 28.24 -14.71
N SER A 350 42.37 28.51 -16.01
CA SER A 350 42.42 29.87 -16.58
C SER A 350 41.23 30.13 -17.51
N SER A 351 40.58 31.29 -17.38
CA SER A 351 39.40 31.64 -18.17
C SER A 351 39.79 32.20 -19.54
N LEU A 352 39.37 31.52 -20.61
CA LEU A 352 39.57 31.92 -22.01
C LEU A 352 38.52 32.93 -22.52
N GLY A 353 37.42 33.09 -21.77
CA GLY A 353 36.36 34.08 -21.99
C GLY A 353 34.96 33.55 -21.67
N THR A 354 33.94 34.39 -21.87
CA THR A 354 32.53 34.12 -21.56
C THR A 354 31.60 34.58 -22.68
N VAL A 355 30.47 33.89 -22.87
CA VAL A 355 29.31 34.36 -23.66
C VAL A 355 28.09 34.40 -22.74
N SER A 356 27.23 35.42 -22.88
CA SER A 356 25.96 35.51 -22.15
C SER A 356 24.75 35.48 -23.09
N PHE A 357 23.60 35.00 -22.59
CA PHE A 357 22.33 34.90 -23.31
C PHE A 357 21.17 35.34 -22.42
N ASP A 358 20.26 36.22 -22.89
CA ASP A 358 18.98 36.49 -22.20
C ASP A 358 17.97 35.37 -22.49
N LEU A 359 17.40 34.79 -21.43
CA LEU A 359 16.41 33.71 -21.50
C LEU A 359 15.05 34.13 -22.11
N GLN A 360 14.84 35.42 -22.36
CA GLN A 360 13.69 35.96 -23.11
C GLN A 360 13.85 35.81 -24.62
N GLU A 361 15.09 35.90 -25.14
CA GLU A 361 15.39 35.81 -26.58
C GLU A 361 15.57 34.37 -27.05
N VAL A 362 15.78 33.42 -26.14
CA VAL A 362 15.99 32.00 -26.44
C VAL A 362 14.77 31.40 -27.18
N PRO A 363 14.96 30.77 -28.37
CA PRO A 363 13.87 30.21 -29.16
C PRO A 363 13.18 29.04 -28.45
N LYS A 364 11.86 28.91 -28.66
CA LYS A 364 11.04 27.81 -28.14
C LYS A 364 10.88 26.73 -29.20
N ARG A 365 11.05 25.46 -28.80
CA ARG A 365 10.93 24.26 -29.64
C ARG A 365 9.90 23.30 -29.03
N VAL A 366 9.02 22.73 -29.85
CA VAL A 366 8.09 21.67 -29.43
C VAL A 366 8.10 20.55 -30.48
N PRO A 367 8.33 19.27 -30.11
CA PRO A 367 8.23 18.16 -31.06
C PRO A 367 6.89 18.20 -31.84
N PRO A 368 6.90 18.13 -33.19
CA PRO A 368 7.95 17.54 -34.04
C PRO A 368 9.00 18.52 -34.61
N ASP A 369 9.18 19.73 -34.06
CA ASP A 369 10.17 20.70 -34.55
C ASP A 369 11.60 20.10 -34.67
N SER A 370 12.27 20.37 -35.80
CA SER A 370 13.65 19.93 -36.06
C SER A 370 14.64 20.46 -35.00
N PRO A 371 15.72 19.71 -34.68
CA PRO A 371 16.75 20.17 -33.74
C PRO A 371 17.44 21.44 -34.24
N LEU A 372 17.74 22.36 -33.33
CA LEU A 372 18.43 23.61 -33.64
C LEU A 372 19.90 23.35 -33.99
N ALA A 373 20.38 23.93 -35.09
CA ALA A 373 21.78 23.83 -35.48
C ALA A 373 22.69 24.61 -34.52
N PRO A 374 23.80 24.02 -34.02
CA PRO A 374 24.81 24.74 -33.24
C PRO A 374 25.41 25.92 -34.02
N GLN A 375 25.55 27.05 -33.35
CA GLN A 375 26.13 28.29 -33.90
C GLN A 375 27.43 28.62 -33.17
N TRP A 376 28.33 29.35 -33.83
CA TRP A 376 29.56 29.84 -33.23
C TRP A 376 29.32 31.20 -32.56
N TYR A 377 29.79 31.33 -31.33
CA TYR A 377 29.79 32.57 -30.55
C TYR A 377 31.23 32.88 -30.13
N THR A 378 31.70 34.09 -30.41
CA THR A 378 33.03 34.54 -29.96
C THR A 378 32.97 34.92 -28.48
N LEU A 379 33.96 34.47 -27.71
CA LEU A 379 34.04 34.65 -26.27
C LEU A 379 34.58 36.05 -25.90
N GLU A 380 33.88 36.73 -24.99
CA GLU A 380 34.32 38.00 -24.41
C GLU A 380 35.42 37.75 -23.37
N SER A 381 36.58 38.39 -23.54
CA SER A 381 37.75 38.24 -22.66
C SER A 381 38.64 39.48 -22.75
N GLU A 382 39.00 40.06 -21.60
CA GLU A 382 39.95 41.18 -21.52
C GLU A 382 41.39 40.76 -21.86
N ALA A 383 41.72 39.46 -21.72
CA ALA A 383 43.08 38.95 -21.81
C ALA A 383 43.41 38.23 -23.14
N SER A 384 42.40 37.71 -23.84
CA SER A 384 42.60 36.86 -25.03
C SER A 384 41.42 36.93 -26.02
N PRO A 385 41.33 37.99 -26.86
CA PRO A 385 40.34 38.04 -27.93
C PRO A 385 40.65 37.02 -29.04
N GLY A 386 39.62 36.38 -29.60
CA GLY A 386 39.73 35.46 -30.74
C GLY A 386 39.31 34.00 -30.48
N ASN A 387 38.92 33.66 -29.26
CA ASN A 387 38.40 32.33 -28.93
C ASN A 387 36.90 32.21 -29.29
N ASP A 388 36.49 31.11 -29.92
CA ASP A 388 35.09 30.84 -30.30
C ASP A 388 34.55 29.57 -29.60
N VAL A 389 33.25 29.53 -29.33
CA VAL A 389 32.55 28.35 -28.78
C VAL A 389 31.29 28.02 -29.61
N MET A 390 31.06 26.74 -29.88
CA MET A 390 29.93 26.26 -30.69
C MET A 390 28.81 25.71 -29.80
N ILE A 391 27.69 26.43 -29.75
CA ILE A 391 26.57 26.22 -28.81
C ILE A 391 25.23 26.23 -29.56
N ALA A 392 24.24 25.45 -29.09
CA ALA A 392 22.82 25.70 -29.35
C ALA A 392 22.07 25.89 -28.02
N VAL A 393 21.20 26.90 -27.94
CA VAL A 393 20.36 27.20 -26.76
C VAL A 393 18.89 27.25 -27.20
N TRP A 394 18.01 26.50 -26.53
CA TRP A 394 16.57 26.53 -26.81
C TRP A 394 15.72 26.19 -25.57
N ILE A 395 14.48 26.67 -25.52
CA ILE A 395 13.48 26.26 -24.53
C ILE A 395 12.66 25.13 -25.14
N GLY A 396 12.81 23.91 -24.62
CA GLY A 396 12.07 22.73 -25.03
C GLY A 396 11.13 22.21 -23.94
N THR A 397 10.71 20.95 -24.06
CA THR A 397 9.88 20.24 -23.07
C THR A 397 10.48 18.88 -22.71
N GLN A 398 9.88 18.14 -21.77
CA GLN A 398 10.31 16.76 -21.44
C GLN A 398 10.09 15.74 -22.58
N ALA A 399 9.45 16.16 -23.68
CA ALA A 399 9.23 15.38 -24.89
C ALA A 399 10.34 15.57 -25.95
N ASP A 400 11.31 16.48 -25.72
CA ASP A 400 12.45 16.67 -26.61
C ASP A 400 13.34 15.42 -26.61
N GLU A 401 13.81 15.00 -27.79
CA GLU A 401 14.70 13.85 -27.99
C GLU A 401 15.99 13.99 -27.16
N ALA A 402 16.50 15.22 -27.03
CA ALA A 402 17.71 15.52 -26.26
C ALA A 402 17.53 15.35 -24.75
N PHE A 403 16.31 15.23 -24.23
CA PHE A 403 16.04 15.12 -22.79
C PHE A 403 16.69 13.87 -22.17
N GLN A 404 16.68 12.73 -22.87
CA GLN A 404 17.16 11.45 -22.34
C GLN A 404 18.70 11.35 -22.24
N GLU A 405 19.41 12.03 -23.13
CA GLU A 405 20.88 12.08 -23.14
C GLU A 405 21.43 13.18 -22.21
N SER A 406 20.67 14.26 -22.01
CA SER A 406 21.10 15.45 -21.26
C SER A 406 21.50 15.20 -19.80
N TRP A 407 22.37 16.09 -19.29
CA TRP A 407 22.52 16.35 -17.86
C TRP A 407 21.28 17.09 -17.35
N GLN A 408 20.63 16.61 -16.29
CA GLN A 408 19.34 17.16 -15.81
C GLN A 408 19.49 17.82 -14.43
N SER A 409 19.03 19.08 -14.30
CA SER A 409 19.21 19.88 -13.07
C SER A 409 18.40 19.39 -11.86
N ASP A 410 17.23 18.80 -12.09
CA ASP A 410 16.34 18.28 -11.05
C ASP A 410 16.77 16.89 -10.54
N SER A 411 17.51 16.15 -11.36
CA SER A 411 17.89 14.74 -11.14
C SER A 411 19.37 14.55 -10.80
N GLY A 412 20.05 15.61 -10.35
CA GLY A 412 21.45 15.55 -9.92
C GLY A 412 22.48 15.34 -11.05
N GLY A 413 22.10 15.58 -12.30
CA GLY A 413 22.99 15.56 -13.46
C GLY A 413 23.06 14.22 -14.20
N LEU A 414 24.24 13.88 -14.72
CA LEU A 414 24.47 12.76 -15.64
C LEU A 414 24.65 11.38 -14.94
N ILE A 415 24.06 11.21 -13.76
CA ILE A 415 24.28 10.04 -12.90
C ILE A 415 23.41 8.86 -13.39
N PRO A 416 23.97 7.68 -13.70
CA PRO A 416 23.17 6.52 -14.15
C PRO A 416 22.04 6.15 -13.19
N GLU A 417 22.30 6.21 -11.88
CA GLU A 417 21.39 5.87 -10.78
C GLU A 417 20.12 6.73 -10.72
N THR A 418 20.16 7.97 -11.24
CA THR A 418 19.02 8.89 -11.18
C THR A 418 18.17 8.92 -12.44
N ARG A 419 18.62 8.29 -13.55
CA ARG A 419 17.90 8.30 -14.84
C ARG A 419 16.59 7.50 -14.84
N ALA A 420 15.63 7.97 -15.64
CA ALA A 420 14.43 7.20 -15.97
C ALA A 420 14.78 5.98 -16.84
N LYS A 421 14.05 4.86 -16.68
CA LYS A 421 14.28 3.64 -17.47
C LYS A 421 13.05 2.75 -17.59
N VAL A 422 12.85 2.19 -18.78
CA VAL A 422 11.97 1.04 -19.03
C VAL A 422 12.78 -0.26 -18.93
N TYR A 423 12.26 -1.25 -18.22
CA TYR A 423 12.83 -2.60 -18.13
C TYR A 423 11.80 -3.63 -18.60
N LEU A 424 12.30 -4.77 -19.09
CA LEU A 424 11.49 -5.92 -19.47
C LEU A 424 11.86 -7.10 -18.58
N SER A 425 10.86 -7.74 -17.99
CA SER A 425 11.05 -8.94 -17.18
C SER A 425 11.62 -10.09 -18.02
N PRO A 426 12.40 -11.02 -17.40
CA PRO A 426 12.74 -12.26 -18.07
C PRO A 426 11.47 -13.01 -18.45
N LYS A 427 11.41 -13.54 -19.67
CA LYS A 427 10.31 -14.42 -20.07
C LYS A 427 10.55 -15.81 -19.46
N LEU A 428 9.69 -16.19 -18.52
CA LEU A 428 9.87 -17.39 -17.71
C LEU A 428 9.12 -18.60 -18.29
N TRP A 429 9.64 -19.79 -18.06
CA TRP A 429 9.11 -21.10 -18.46
C TRP A 429 9.22 -22.08 -17.29
N TYR A 430 8.36 -23.10 -17.21
CA TYR A 430 8.59 -24.25 -16.32
C TYR A 430 9.37 -25.32 -17.07
N LEU A 431 10.49 -25.78 -16.49
CA LEU A 431 11.27 -26.91 -16.99
C LEU A 431 10.95 -28.11 -16.10
N ARG A 432 10.26 -29.11 -16.66
CA ARG A 432 9.94 -30.37 -15.97
C ARG A 432 10.97 -31.43 -16.33
N LEU A 433 11.60 -32.01 -15.32
CA LEU A 433 12.51 -33.15 -15.37
C LEU A 433 11.88 -34.31 -14.60
N THR A 434 11.35 -35.31 -15.30
CA THR A 434 11.00 -36.60 -14.67
C THR A 434 12.26 -37.45 -14.59
N VAL A 435 12.70 -37.80 -13.38
CA VAL A 435 13.76 -38.78 -13.15
C VAL A 435 13.12 -40.16 -13.05
N ILE A 436 13.34 -41.02 -14.04
CA ILE A 436 12.65 -42.32 -14.13
C ILE A 436 13.48 -43.39 -13.39
N GLN A 437 14.68 -43.70 -13.91
CA GLN A 437 15.57 -44.75 -13.40
C GLN A 437 17.02 -44.52 -13.87
N THR A 438 17.99 -45.22 -13.29
CA THR A 438 19.31 -45.42 -13.93
C THR A 438 19.47 -46.84 -14.45
N GLN A 439 20.59 -47.12 -15.13
CA GLN A 439 21.00 -48.43 -15.59
C GLN A 439 22.54 -48.51 -15.65
N ASP A 440 23.09 -49.72 -15.55
CA ASP A 440 24.52 -50.05 -15.67
C ASP A 440 25.42 -49.27 -14.67
N LEU A 441 24.94 -49.03 -13.44
CA LEU A 441 25.68 -48.25 -12.43
C LEU A 441 26.95 -48.97 -11.92
N GLN A 442 28.11 -48.48 -12.35
CA GLN A 442 29.42 -48.95 -11.89
C GLN A 442 29.82 -48.25 -10.58
N LEU A 443 29.25 -48.72 -9.47
CA LEU A 443 29.75 -48.40 -8.12
C LEU A 443 31.15 -49.00 -7.98
N GLY A 444 32.18 -48.15 -8.01
CA GLY A 444 33.58 -48.57 -8.02
C GLY A 444 33.93 -49.45 -6.82
N SER A 445 34.62 -50.57 -7.09
CA SER A 445 34.98 -51.60 -6.10
C SER A 445 36.10 -51.16 -5.14
N GLY A 446 35.80 -50.14 -4.32
CA GLY A 446 36.64 -49.72 -3.21
C GLY A 446 36.61 -50.76 -2.09
N SER A 447 37.76 -51.40 -1.84
CA SER A 447 37.89 -52.43 -0.82
C SER A 447 37.91 -51.85 0.60
N GLU A 448 36.75 -51.73 1.24
CA GLU A 448 36.67 -51.89 2.70
C GLU A 448 35.29 -52.37 3.20
N ALA A 449 35.29 -53.37 4.08
CA ALA A 449 34.10 -54.16 4.40
C ALA A 449 33.29 -53.60 5.58
N LYS A 450 32.54 -52.51 5.36
CA LYS A 450 31.43 -52.09 6.24
C LYS A 450 30.23 -51.63 5.43
N VAL A 451 29.40 -52.60 5.03
CA VAL A 451 28.25 -52.40 4.14
C VAL A 451 27.12 -51.61 4.83
N ARG A 452 27.15 -50.28 4.66
CA ARG A 452 25.90 -49.54 4.47
C ARG A 452 25.48 -49.71 3.01
N GLN A 453 24.22 -50.05 2.78
CA GLN A 453 23.65 -50.04 1.43
C GLN A 453 23.69 -48.60 0.89
N PRO A 454 24.13 -48.35 -0.36
CA PRO A 454 24.19 -47.00 -0.89
C PRO A 454 22.77 -46.43 -1.03
N GLU A 455 22.56 -45.27 -0.42
CA GLU A 455 21.32 -44.49 -0.50
C GLU A 455 21.50 -43.48 -1.63
N LEU A 456 20.93 -43.78 -2.80
CA LEU A 456 21.12 -42.99 -4.01
C LEU A 456 19.99 -41.96 -4.18
N TYR A 457 20.38 -40.75 -4.60
CA TYR A 457 19.45 -39.74 -5.09
C TYR A 457 20.05 -38.98 -6.26
N VAL A 458 19.17 -38.43 -7.10
CA VAL A 458 19.56 -37.59 -8.23
C VAL A 458 19.40 -36.13 -7.83
N ARG A 459 20.51 -35.40 -7.87
CA ARG A 459 20.56 -33.94 -7.72
C ARG A 459 20.53 -33.31 -9.10
N ALA A 460 19.57 -32.46 -9.37
CA ALA A 460 19.51 -31.68 -10.60
C ALA A 460 19.65 -30.18 -10.30
N GLN A 461 20.46 -29.49 -11.11
CA GLN A 461 20.84 -28.09 -10.91
C GLN A 461 20.67 -27.28 -12.21
N LEU A 462 19.96 -26.16 -12.12
CA LEU A 462 19.75 -25.18 -13.19
C LEU A 462 20.14 -23.79 -12.67
N GLY A 463 21.34 -23.34 -13.02
CA GLY A 463 21.93 -22.13 -12.45
C GLY A 463 22.03 -22.22 -10.92
N ALA A 464 21.33 -21.31 -10.23
CA ALA A 464 21.24 -21.27 -8.76
C ALA A 464 20.16 -22.18 -8.15
N GLN A 465 19.30 -22.81 -8.96
CA GLN A 465 18.28 -23.75 -8.46
C GLN A 465 18.88 -25.14 -8.32
N VAL A 466 18.68 -25.78 -7.17
CA VAL A 466 19.07 -27.18 -6.93
C VAL A 466 17.87 -27.92 -6.34
N PHE A 467 17.44 -28.98 -7.00
CA PHE A 467 16.46 -29.93 -6.47
C PHE A 467 17.09 -31.33 -6.37
N LYS A 468 16.58 -32.13 -5.45
CA LYS A 468 17.02 -33.50 -5.16
C LYS A 468 15.79 -34.41 -5.19
N THR A 469 15.92 -35.60 -5.76
CA THR A 469 14.87 -36.63 -5.64
C THR A 469 14.81 -37.16 -4.20
N GLY A 470 13.78 -37.95 -3.91
CA GLY A 470 13.80 -38.91 -2.82
C GLY A 470 15.01 -39.85 -2.89
N ARG A 471 15.33 -40.45 -1.74
CA ARG A 471 16.40 -41.44 -1.62
C ARG A 471 15.84 -42.82 -1.94
N THR A 472 16.61 -43.63 -2.66
CA THR A 472 16.28 -45.03 -2.91
C THR A 472 17.47 -45.92 -2.58
N THR A 473 17.22 -47.05 -1.93
CA THR A 473 18.27 -48.00 -1.52
C THR A 473 18.53 -49.01 -2.62
N LEU A 474 19.80 -49.30 -2.89
CA LEU A 474 20.16 -50.28 -3.91
C LEU A 474 19.96 -51.72 -3.40
N LEU A 475 18.83 -52.34 -3.75
CA LEU A 475 18.63 -53.78 -3.62
C LEU A 475 19.51 -54.50 -4.66
N SER A 476 20.19 -55.58 -4.25
CA SER A 476 21.39 -56.15 -4.90
C SER A 476 21.27 -56.71 -6.33
N SER A 477 20.13 -56.49 -7.01
CA SER A 477 19.91 -56.84 -8.42
C SER A 477 18.98 -55.85 -9.15
N SER A 478 18.55 -54.76 -8.51
CA SER A 478 17.62 -53.79 -9.09
C SER A 478 18.34 -52.52 -9.53
N ASN A 479 18.08 -52.10 -10.77
CA ASN A 479 18.28 -50.70 -11.15
C ASN A 479 17.43 -49.80 -10.22
N PRO A 480 17.97 -48.68 -9.68
CA PRO A 480 17.20 -47.79 -8.84
C PRO A 480 16.25 -46.94 -9.69
N THR A 481 15.03 -46.76 -9.19
CA THR A 481 13.95 -46.00 -9.84
C THR A 481 13.39 -44.96 -8.88
N TRP A 482 12.95 -43.83 -9.41
CA TRP A 482 12.37 -42.72 -8.64
C TRP A 482 10.98 -42.36 -9.16
N ASN A 483 10.83 -42.16 -10.47
CA ASN A 483 9.62 -41.67 -11.13
C ASN A 483 9.12 -40.30 -10.60
N GLU A 484 10.06 -39.45 -10.17
CA GLU A 484 9.77 -38.14 -9.57
C GLU A 484 9.91 -36.98 -10.57
N ASP A 485 9.00 -36.01 -10.49
CA ASP A 485 9.02 -34.78 -11.30
C ASP A 485 9.70 -33.63 -10.53
N LEU A 486 10.92 -33.28 -10.93
CA LEU A 486 11.61 -32.07 -10.49
C LEU A 486 11.25 -30.91 -11.43
N ILE A 487 10.79 -29.78 -10.89
CA ILE A 487 10.29 -28.64 -11.68
C ILE A 487 11.08 -27.38 -11.36
N PHE A 488 11.72 -26.82 -12.38
CA PHE A 488 12.54 -25.62 -12.31
C PHE A 488 11.88 -24.44 -13.02
N VAL A 489 12.22 -23.21 -12.64
CA VAL A 489 11.88 -22.00 -13.39
C VAL A 489 13.05 -21.62 -14.30
N ALA A 490 12.83 -21.65 -15.62
CA ALA A 490 13.83 -21.29 -16.62
C ALA A 490 13.49 -19.93 -17.27
N SER A 491 14.38 -18.95 -17.19
CA SER A 491 14.27 -17.65 -17.89
C SER A 491 14.80 -17.70 -19.31
N GLU A 492 14.30 -16.84 -20.20
CA GLU A 492 14.82 -16.62 -21.55
C GLU A 492 15.64 -15.30 -21.59
N PRO A 493 16.93 -15.28 -21.99
CA PRO A 493 17.75 -16.40 -22.47
C PRO A 493 18.05 -17.41 -21.37
N PHE A 494 18.11 -18.68 -21.78
CA PHE A 494 18.26 -19.83 -20.89
C PHE A 494 19.69 -20.00 -20.38
N GLU A 495 19.82 -20.49 -19.15
CA GLU A 495 21.07 -21.07 -18.65
C GLU A 495 21.56 -22.15 -19.63
N PRO A 496 22.87 -22.25 -19.92
CA PRO A 496 23.36 -23.11 -21.00
C PRO A 496 23.15 -24.60 -20.70
N PHE A 497 23.34 -25.03 -19.45
CA PHE A 497 23.29 -26.44 -19.06
C PHE A 497 22.37 -26.69 -17.86
N LEU A 498 21.52 -27.71 -17.99
CA LEU A 498 20.98 -28.45 -16.85
C LEU A 498 22.04 -29.49 -16.44
N VAL A 499 22.50 -29.43 -15.20
CA VAL A 499 23.48 -30.38 -14.65
C VAL A 499 22.73 -31.39 -13.79
N ILE A 500 22.95 -32.68 -14.02
CA ILE A 500 22.34 -33.76 -13.25
C ILE A 500 23.47 -34.62 -12.67
N THR A 501 23.50 -34.76 -11.35
CA THR A 501 24.51 -35.50 -10.59
C THR A 501 23.83 -36.62 -9.81
N LEU A 502 24.36 -37.84 -9.91
CA LEU A 502 24.02 -38.93 -9.00
C LEU A 502 24.90 -38.80 -7.75
N GLU A 503 24.30 -38.63 -6.57
CA GLU A 503 25.00 -38.50 -5.29
C GLU A 503 24.62 -39.68 -4.37
N ASP A 504 25.61 -40.30 -3.72
CA ASP A 504 25.40 -41.31 -2.68
C ASP A 504 25.43 -40.65 -1.29
N VAL A 505 24.36 -40.81 -0.50
CA VAL A 505 24.29 -40.28 0.87
C VAL A 505 25.28 -40.99 1.79
N ALA A 506 25.47 -42.31 1.64
CA ALA A 506 26.22 -43.12 2.59
C ALA A 506 27.70 -42.73 2.62
N ASN A 507 28.27 -42.41 1.45
CA ASN A 507 29.66 -42.01 1.28
C ASN A 507 29.83 -40.50 0.97
N SER A 508 28.74 -39.74 0.86
CA SER A 508 28.74 -38.31 0.46
C SER A 508 29.51 -38.00 -0.84
N LYS A 509 29.64 -38.99 -1.73
CA LYS A 509 30.39 -38.89 -2.99
C LYS A 509 29.43 -38.73 -4.18
N SER A 510 29.75 -37.80 -5.08
CA SER A 510 29.14 -37.74 -6.41
C SER A 510 29.66 -38.89 -7.27
N LEU A 511 28.77 -39.79 -7.68
CA LEU A 511 29.11 -40.97 -8.49
C LEU A 511 29.26 -40.63 -9.97
N GLY A 512 28.41 -39.76 -10.52
CA GLY A 512 28.52 -39.35 -11.91
C GLY A 512 27.67 -38.14 -12.27
N ILE A 513 28.09 -37.40 -13.29
CA ILE A 513 27.46 -36.20 -13.82
C ILE A 513 27.03 -36.43 -15.27
N THR A 514 25.90 -35.83 -15.64
CA THR A 514 25.56 -35.57 -17.04
C THR A 514 25.13 -34.10 -17.21
N LYS A 515 25.47 -33.49 -18.35
CA LYS A 515 25.23 -32.07 -18.65
C LYS A 515 24.41 -31.95 -19.93
N ILE A 516 23.24 -31.32 -19.84
CA ILE A 516 22.25 -31.31 -20.93
C ILE A 516 22.03 -29.86 -21.36
N HIS A 517 22.33 -29.55 -22.63
CA HIS A 517 22.23 -28.18 -23.13
C HIS A 517 20.76 -27.76 -23.27
N VAL A 518 20.35 -26.67 -22.61
CA VAL A 518 18.92 -26.33 -22.44
C VAL A 518 18.23 -25.99 -23.76
N SER A 519 18.95 -25.51 -24.78
CA SER A 519 18.36 -25.29 -26.12
C SER A 519 17.97 -26.57 -26.86
N SER A 520 18.48 -27.74 -26.46
CA SER A 520 18.15 -29.04 -27.06
C SER A 520 16.86 -29.68 -26.52
N ILE A 521 16.23 -29.04 -25.52
CA ILE A 521 15.07 -29.56 -24.81
C ILE A 521 13.78 -29.21 -25.58
N GLU A 522 12.93 -30.21 -25.78
CA GLU A 522 11.65 -30.05 -26.49
C GLU A 522 10.70 -29.10 -25.73
N ARG A 523 10.04 -28.19 -26.46
CA ARG A 523 9.09 -27.21 -25.91
C ARG A 523 7.67 -27.74 -26.01
N ARG A 524 7.01 -27.96 -24.88
CA ARG A 524 5.64 -28.48 -24.76
C ARG A 524 4.65 -27.32 -24.68
N ILE A 525 3.79 -27.17 -25.68
CA ILE A 525 2.80 -26.07 -25.75
C ILE A 525 1.45 -26.51 -25.17
N ASP A 526 1.04 -27.75 -25.43
CA ASP A 526 -0.26 -28.30 -25.04
C ASP A 526 -0.11 -29.62 -24.29
N ASP A 527 -1.15 -30.03 -23.56
CA ASP A 527 -1.08 -31.28 -22.79
C ASP A 527 -1.10 -32.54 -23.67
N ARG A 528 -1.60 -32.43 -24.90
CA ARG A 528 -1.83 -33.56 -25.82
C ARG A 528 -0.57 -34.07 -26.52
N THR A 529 0.58 -33.41 -26.36
CA THR A 529 1.86 -33.84 -26.90
C THR A 529 2.64 -34.64 -25.87
N ASP A 530 2.85 -35.93 -26.14
CA ASP A 530 3.69 -36.81 -25.32
C ASP A 530 5.17 -36.45 -25.43
N VAL A 531 5.83 -36.34 -24.28
CA VAL A 531 7.25 -36.00 -24.19
C VAL A 531 8.07 -37.28 -24.17
N LYS A 532 8.94 -37.43 -25.18
CA LYS A 532 9.86 -38.56 -25.33
C LYS A 532 10.83 -38.60 -24.14
N SER A 533 10.90 -39.72 -23.44
CA SER A 533 11.99 -39.99 -22.52
C SER A 533 13.25 -40.40 -23.31
N ARG A 534 14.42 -40.12 -22.75
CA ARG A 534 15.72 -40.39 -23.38
C ARG A 534 16.71 -40.89 -22.32
N TRP A 535 17.68 -41.69 -22.77
CA TRP A 535 18.81 -42.11 -21.94
C TRP A 535 20.00 -41.16 -22.15
N PHE A 536 20.67 -40.80 -21.06
CA PHE A 536 21.89 -40.00 -21.06
C PHE A 536 22.97 -40.74 -20.29
N ASN A 537 24.22 -40.70 -20.77
CA ASN A 537 25.35 -41.31 -20.08
C ASN A 537 25.75 -40.47 -18.86
N LEU A 538 26.14 -41.14 -17.78
CA LEU A 538 26.75 -40.56 -16.58
C LEU A 538 28.26 -40.76 -16.66
N CYS A 539 29.01 -39.67 -16.58
CA CYS A 539 30.48 -39.67 -16.55
C CYS A 539 30.99 -39.37 -15.14
N GLY A 540 32.10 -39.97 -14.73
CA GLY A 540 32.80 -39.64 -13.49
C GLY A 540 33.33 -38.22 -13.45
N LEU A 541 33.63 -37.73 -12.23
CA LEU A 541 34.31 -36.45 -12.04
C LEU A 541 35.83 -36.52 -12.27
N ASP A 542 36.37 -37.74 -12.37
CA ASP A 542 37.79 -38.00 -12.64
C ASP A 542 38.16 -37.51 -14.06
N GLU A 543 39.40 -37.06 -14.27
CA GLU A 543 39.83 -36.34 -15.49
C GLU A 543 39.51 -37.08 -16.81
N ASN A 544 39.50 -38.41 -16.79
CA ASN A 544 39.18 -39.27 -17.94
C ASN A 544 37.66 -39.36 -18.28
N ASN A 545 36.75 -38.71 -17.54
CA ASN A 545 35.30 -38.77 -17.74
C ASN A 545 34.76 -40.23 -17.87
N SER A 546 35.22 -41.11 -16.97
CA SER A 546 34.90 -42.55 -16.96
C SER A 546 33.40 -42.82 -17.06
N TYR A 547 32.98 -43.77 -17.90
CA TYR A 547 31.57 -44.17 -18.00
C TYR A 547 31.15 -44.92 -16.73
N ILE A 548 30.16 -44.39 -16.02
CA ILE A 548 29.67 -44.96 -14.74
C ILE A 548 28.22 -45.47 -14.84
N GLY A 549 27.52 -45.21 -15.95
CA GLY A 549 26.21 -45.78 -16.24
C GLY A 549 25.36 -44.87 -17.11
N ARG A 550 24.03 -45.06 -17.07
CA ARG A 550 23.05 -44.22 -17.78
C ARG A 550 21.90 -43.81 -16.87
N ILE A 551 21.30 -42.67 -17.17
CA ILE A 551 20.08 -42.18 -16.53
C ILE A 551 18.96 -42.02 -17.57
N HIS A 552 17.78 -42.55 -17.26
CA HIS A 552 16.57 -42.43 -18.07
C HIS A 552 15.72 -41.29 -17.52
N ILE A 553 15.50 -40.27 -18.34
CA ILE A 553 14.79 -39.06 -17.94
C ILE A 553 13.86 -38.57 -19.05
N ARG A 554 12.80 -37.86 -18.66
CA ARG A 554 11.92 -37.12 -19.56
C ARG A 554 12.08 -35.64 -19.23
N ILE A 555 12.39 -34.81 -20.22
CA ILE A 555 12.59 -33.37 -20.01
C ILE A 555 11.78 -32.56 -21.02
N CYS A 556 11.07 -31.54 -20.56
CA CYS A 556 10.40 -30.57 -21.43
C CYS A 556 10.36 -29.16 -20.84
N LEU A 557 10.35 -28.17 -21.73
CA LEU A 557 10.05 -26.77 -21.41
C LEU A 557 8.55 -26.54 -21.63
N GLU A 558 7.77 -26.47 -20.55
CA GLU A 558 6.32 -26.32 -20.60
C GLU A 558 5.93 -24.85 -20.77
N GLY A 559 5.51 -24.50 -21.98
CA GLY A 559 5.11 -23.15 -22.38
C GLY A 559 3.60 -22.89 -22.29
N GLY A 560 2.79 -23.92 -22.07
CA GLY A 560 1.32 -23.78 -21.94
C GLY A 560 0.84 -23.33 -20.56
N TYR A 561 1.74 -23.15 -19.60
CA TYR A 561 1.48 -22.45 -18.34
C TYR A 561 1.78 -20.95 -18.46
N HIS A 562 1.16 -20.16 -17.58
CA HIS A 562 1.69 -18.85 -17.18
C HIS A 562 2.60 -19.06 -15.95
N VAL A 563 3.86 -18.61 -15.98
CA VAL A 563 4.73 -18.68 -14.80
C VAL A 563 4.43 -17.51 -13.88
N ILE A 564 3.90 -17.81 -12.70
CA ILE A 564 3.44 -16.83 -11.72
C ILE A 564 4.63 -16.24 -10.95
N ASP A 565 4.94 -14.96 -11.13
CA ASP A 565 5.89 -14.19 -10.30
C ASP A 565 5.17 -13.31 -9.25
N GLU A 566 3.95 -12.87 -9.53
CA GLU A 566 3.09 -12.05 -8.66
C GLU A 566 2.13 -12.86 -7.77
N ALA A 567 1.51 -12.21 -6.78
CA ALA A 567 0.40 -12.79 -6.04
C ALA A 567 -0.88 -12.87 -6.91
N ALA A 568 -1.59 -14.00 -6.87
CA ALA A 568 -2.68 -14.31 -7.82
C ALA A 568 -3.90 -13.37 -7.78
N HIS A 569 -4.02 -12.51 -6.76
CA HIS A 569 -5.08 -11.49 -6.66
C HIS A 569 -4.64 -10.10 -7.17
N VAL A 570 -3.33 -9.87 -7.35
CA VAL A 570 -2.73 -8.59 -7.81
C VAL A 570 -2.20 -8.71 -9.26
N THR A 571 -2.49 -9.82 -9.94
CA THR A 571 -1.83 -10.21 -11.19
C THR A 571 -1.95 -9.17 -12.33
N SER A 572 -0.81 -8.81 -12.93
CA SER A 572 -0.70 -7.85 -14.03
C SER A 572 -0.50 -8.49 -15.43
N ASP A 573 -0.15 -9.78 -15.49
CA ASP A 573 -0.16 -10.61 -16.71
C ASP A 573 -0.74 -11.99 -16.40
N VAL A 574 -1.48 -12.56 -17.35
CA VAL A 574 -2.03 -13.93 -17.25
C VAL A 574 -1.71 -14.78 -18.49
N ARG A 575 -0.87 -14.28 -19.40
CA ARG A 575 -0.52 -14.97 -20.65
C ARG A 575 0.40 -16.17 -20.43
N ALA A 576 0.22 -17.20 -21.26
CA ALA A 576 1.10 -18.35 -21.31
C ALA A 576 2.51 -17.98 -21.80
N SER A 577 3.51 -18.75 -21.36
CA SER A 577 4.92 -18.56 -21.75
C SER A 577 5.18 -18.83 -23.24
N ALA A 578 4.32 -19.60 -23.92
CA ALA A 578 4.35 -19.79 -25.37
C ALA A 578 3.71 -18.59 -26.11
N LYS A 579 4.46 -17.95 -27.03
CA LYS A 579 3.94 -16.85 -27.87
C LYS A 579 2.74 -17.29 -28.73
N GLN A 580 2.70 -18.56 -29.15
CA GLN A 580 1.61 -19.15 -29.93
C GLN A 580 0.24 -19.13 -29.22
N LEU A 581 0.23 -19.09 -27.89
CA LEU A 581 -0.99 -19.04 -27.07
C LEU A 581 -1.35 -17.61 -26.63
N THR A 582 -0.60 -16.61 -27.08
CA THR A 582 -0.86 -15.20 -26.75
C THR A 582 -2.00 -14.65 -27.60
N LYS A 583 -3.07 -14.21 -26.94
CA LYS A 583 -4.17 -13.46 -27.57
C LYS A 583 -3.70 -12.04 -27.96
N PRO A 584 -4.30 -11.39 -28.97
CA PRO A 584 -4.07 -9.96 -29.22
C PRO A 584 -4.52 -9.10 -28.03
N PRO A 585 -3.96 -7.89 -27.85
CA PRO A 585 -4.39 -6.98 -26.80
C PRO A 585 -5.81 -6.46 -27.04
N ILE A 586 -6.55 -6.29 -25.94
CA ILE A 586 -7.93 -5.77 -25.88
C ILE A 586 -7.91 -4.23 -25.90
N GLY A 587 -6.85 -3.63 -25.36
CA GLY A 587 -6.74 -2.19 -25.18
C GLY A 587 -5.33 -1.71 -24.84
N LEU A 588 -5.24 -0.40 -24.60
CA LEU A 588 -4.03 0.32 -24.22
C LEU A 588 -4.27 0.97 -22.86
N LEU A 589 -3.35 0.74 -21.92
CA LEU A 589 -3.27 1.45 -20.64
C LEU A 589 -2.24 2.57 -20.79
N GLU A 590 -2.67 3.80 -20.54
CA GLU A 590 -1.81 4.99 -20.52
C GLU A 590 -1.76 5.52 -19.07
N VAL A 591 -0.57 5.81 -18.56
CA VAL A 591 -0.37 6.35 -17.20
C VAL A 591 0.56 7.56 -17.26
N GLY A 592 0.09 8.70 -16.76
CA GLY A 592 0.90 9.87 -16.47
C GLY A 592 1.28 9.91 -14.99
N ILE A 593 2.57 9.85 -14.68
CA ILE A 593 3.11 10.01 -13.33
C ILE A 593 3.46 11.49 -13.18
N ARG A 594 2.58 12.29 -12.56
CA ARG A 594 2.72 13.77 -12.54
C ARG A 594 3.69 14.24 -11.48
N GLY A 595 3.47 13.89 -10.23
CA GLY A 595 4.30 14.35 -9.12
C GLY A 595 3.84 13.80 -7.77
N ALA A 596 4.58 14.11 -6.71
CA ALA A 596 4.15 13.88 -5.34
C ALA A 596 4.15 15.17 -4.54
N THR A 597 3.41 15.18 -3.43
CA THR A 597 3.26 16.33 -2.54
C THR A 597 3.40 15.91 -1.08
N ASN A 598 4.02 16.77 -0.27
CA ASN A 598 4.23 16.58 1.16
C ASN A 598 4.93 15.25 1.48
N LEU A 599 5.96 14.89 0.70
CA LEU A 599 6.80 13.75 1.03
C LEU A 599 7.55 14.01 2.34
N LEU A 600 7.55 13.03 3.26
CA LEU A 600 8.33 13.15 4.49
C LEU A 600 9.84 13.00 4.23
N PRO A 601 10.71 13.67 5.03
CA PRO A 601 12.14 13.43 5.02
C PRO A 601 12.46 11.99 5.44
N VAL A 602 13.27 11.31 4.64
CA VAL A 602 13.71 9.93 4.89
C VAL A 602 15.15 9.89 5.38
N LYS A 603 16.03 10.65 4.71
CA LYS A 603 17.45 10.77 5.05
C LYS A 603 17.69 12.02 5.90
N THR A 604 18.69 11.97 6.79
CA THR A 604 19.24 13.15 7.47
C THR A 604 20.61 13.47 6.89
N LYS A 605 20.65 14.47 6.03
CA LYS A 605 21.88 15.05 5.52
C LYS A 605 22.50 15.94 6.61
N ASP A 606 23.81 15.83 6.80
CA ASP A 606 24.58 16.62 7.77
C ASP A 606 24.00 16.56 9.21
N GLY A 607 23.37 15.43 9.56
CA GLY A 607 22.72 15.16 10.85
C GLY A 607 21.46 15.99 11.16
N THR A 608 21.19 17.06 10.41
CA THR A 608 20.25 18.13 10.78
C THR A 608 19.22 18.45 9.69
N ARG A 609 19.58 18.31 8.41
CA ARG A 609 18.69 18.60 7.27
C ARG A 609 18.01 17.32 6.80
N GLY A 610 16.70 17.24 6.97
CA GLY A 610 15.89 16.20 6.31
C GLY A 610 15.98 16.33 4.79
N THR A 611 16.14 15.21 4.08
CA THR A 611 16.20 15.15 2.60
C THR A 611 15.49 13.89 2.11
N THR A 612 14.98 13.93 0.87
CA THR A 612 14.31 12.81 0.19
C THR A 612 14.56 12.92 -1.31
N ASP A 613 15.06 11.83 -1.92
CA ASP A 613 15.45 11.73 -3.32
C ASP A 613 14.49 10.78 -4.03
N ALA A 614 13.32 11.30 -4.40
CA ALA A 614 12.16 10.49 -4.71
C ALA A 614 12.14 9.99 -6.17
N TYR A 615 11.76 8.73 -6.35
CA TYR A 615 11.46 8.15 -7.66
C TYR A 615 10.28 7.17 -7.59
N VAL A 616 9.68 6.86 -8.74
CA VAL A 616 8.50 5.99 -8.85
C VAL A 616 8.82 4.78 -9.71
N VAL A 617 8.32 3.60 -9.32
CA VAL A 617 8.36 2.37 -10.13
C VAL A 617 6.94 1.93 -10.46
N ALA A 618 6.65 1.69 -11.73
CA ALA A 618 5.39 1.09 -12.19
C ALA A 618 5.65 -0.30 -12.79
N LYS A 619 4.87 -1.30 -12.39
CA LYS A 619 4.79 -2.61 -13.05
C LYS A 619 3.41 -2.79 -13.65
N TYR A 620 3.37 -3.13 -14.93
CA TYR A 620 2.21 -3.76 -15.56
C TYR A 620 2.67 -4.72 -16.66
N GLY A 621 2.19 -5.96 -16.60
CA GLY A 621 2.65 -7.03 -17.46
C GLY A 621 4.17 -7.28 -17.30
N PRO A 622 4.89 -7.61 -18.38
CA PRO A 622 6.34 -7.77 -18.35
C PRO A 622 7.10 -6.44 -18.33
N LYS A 623 6.43 -5.30 -18.52
CA LYS A 623 7.07 -3.98 -18.65
C LYS A 623 7.07 -3.26 -17.32
N TRP A 624 8.28 -3.09 -16.78
CA TRP A 624 8.57 -2.26 -15.62
C TRP A 624 9.05 -0.88 -16.09
N VAL A 625 8.81 0.14 -15.27
CA VAL A 625 9.21 1.52 -15.51
C VAL A 625 9.75 2.10 -14.21
N ARG A 626 10.86 2.85 -14.27
CA ARG A 626 11.41 3.72 -13.22
C ARG A 626 11.40 5.15 -13.75
N THR A 627 10.82 6.10 -13.02
CA THR A 627 10.94 7.53 -13.34
C THR A 627 12.32 8.06 -12.96
N ARG A 628 12.70 9.25 -13.42
CA ARG A 628 13.92 9.88 -12.91
C ARG A 628 13.81 10.15 -11.39
N THR A 629 14.94 10.14 -10.70
CA THR A 629 15.03 10.50 -9.28
C THR A 629 15.10 12.01 -9.17
N ILE A 630 14.18 12.64 -8.44
CA ILE A 630 14.23 14.09 -8.18
C ILE A 630 14.83 14.31 -6.79
N VAL A 631 15.92 15.08 -6.73
CA VAL A 631 16.84 15.18 -5.58
C VAL A 631 16.47 16.35 -4.66
N ASP A 632 16.51 16.13 -3.34
CA ASP A 632 16.20 17.14 -2.30
C ASP A 632 14.89 17.94 -2.54
N ARG A 633 13.80 17.23 -2.90
CA ARG A 633 12.46 17.83 -3.11
C ARG A 633 11.37 17.01 -2.42
N PHE A 634 10.66 17.65 -1.48
CA PHE A 634 9.45 17.06 -0.86
C PHE A 634 8.19 17.11 -1.73
N ASN A 635 8.22 17.90 -2.82
CA ASN A 635 7.15 18.04 -3.80
C ASN A 635 7.66 17.75 -5.25
N PRO A 636 8.16 16.54 -5.55
CA PRO A 636 8.79 16.22 -6.83
C PRO A 636 7.77 16.21 -7.99
N ARG A 637 8.18 16.70 -9.17
CA ARG A 637 7.35 16.77 -10.39
C ARG A 637 8.01 16.01 -11.54
N TRP A 638 7.58 14.77 -11.76
CA TRP A 638 8.11 13.92 -12.83
C TRP A 638 7.49 14.25 -14.19
N ASN A 639 6.16 14.35 -14.26
CA ASN A 639 5.39 14.54 -15.50
C ASN A 639 5.82 13.61 -16.65
N GLU A 640 6.00 12.32 -16.34
CA GLU A 640 6.40 11.29 -17.30
C GLU A 640 5.18 10.42 -17.70
N GLN A 641 4.95 10.22 -19.00
CA GLN A 641 3.84 9.41 -19.51
C GLN A 641 4.34 8.08 -20.10
N TYR A 642 3.66 6.98 -19.75
CA TYR A 642 4.02 5.62 -20.15
C TYR A 642 2.78 4.83 -20.63
N THR A 643 3.02 3.86 -21.51
CA THR A 643 1.97 3.07 -22.17
C THR A 643 2.21 1.56 -22.07
N TRP A 644 1.13 0.76 -21.99
CA TRP A 644 1.16 -0.71 -21.92
C TRP A 644 0.00 -1.35 -22.68
N ASP A 645 0.27 -2.49 -23.33
CA ASP A 645 -0.75 -3.35 -23.94
C ASP A 645 -1.55 -4.12 -22.87
N VAL A 646 -2.88 -4.03 -22.90
CA VAL A 646 -3.78 -4.72 -21.97
C VAL A 646 -4.35 -5.98 -22.63
N TYR A 647 -4.06 -7.14 -22.04
CA TYR A 647 -4.52 -8.44 -22.53
C TYR A 647 -5.72 -8.99 -21.75
N ASP A 648 -5.99 -8.46 -20.55
CA ASP A 648 -7.09 -8.88 -19.70
C ASP A 648 -7.57 -7.72 -18.80
N PRO A 649 -8.86 -7.34 -18.81
CA PRO A 649 -9.37 -6.19 -18.04
C PRO A 649 -9.37 -6.39 -16.52
N CYS A 650 -9.21 -7.62 -16.03
CA CYS A 650 -9.24 -7.95 -14.60
C CYS A 650 -7.89 -7.78 -13.90
N THR A 651 -6.85 -7.42 -14.65
CA THR A 651 -5.48 -7.19 -14.17
C THR A 651 -5.32 -5.92 -13.33
N VAL A 652 -4.20 -5.82 -12.61
CA VAL A 652 -3.86 -4.70 -11.72
C VAL A 652 -2.57 -4.02 -12.16
N LEU A 653 -2.62 -2.69 -12.30
CA LEU A 653 -1.46 -1.80 -12.39
C LEU A 653 -0.90 -1.58 -10.98
N THR A 654 0.38 -1.84 -10.76
CA THR A 654 1.05 -1.62 -9.48
C THR A 654 2.06 -0.49 -9.58
N ILE A 655 2.00 0.47 -8.68
CA ILE A 655 2.90 1.64 -8.62
C ILE A 655 3.46 1.75 -7.20
N GLY A 656 4.79 1.85 -7.07
CA GLY A 656 5.49 2.05 -5.81
C GLY A 656 6.34 3.32 -5.86
N VAL A 657 6.43 4.03 -4.74
CA VAL A 657 7.30 5.20 -4.58
C VAL A 657 8.43 4.83 -3.64
N PHE A 658 9.64 5.31 -3.95
CA PHE A 658 10.87 4.98 -3.26
C PHE A 658 11.76 6.22 -3.09
N ASP A 659 12.57 6.23 -2.04
CA ASP A 659 13.71 7.13 -1.87
C ASP A 659 14.98 6.41 -2.34
N ASN A 660 15.78 7.09 -3.17
CA ASN A 660 16.98 6.52 -3.80
C ASN A 660 18.14 6.47 -2.79
N GLY A 661 18.43 5.29 -2.25
CA GLY A 661 19.51 5.08 -1.27
C GLY A 661 20.90 4.95 -1.90
N ARG A 662 21.00 5.03 -3.23
CA ARG A 662 22.23 4.81 -4.02
C ARG A 662 22.87 6.11 -4.51
N PHE A 663 22.15 7.23 -4.38
CA PHE A 663 22.62 8.57 -4.71
C PHE A 663 23.64 9.12 -3.69
N GLU A 664 23.52 8.71 -2.41
CA GLU A 664 24.43 9.13 -1.34
C GLU A 664 25.75 8.34 -1.43
N LYS A 665 26.88 9.05 -1.59
CA LYS A 665 28.22 8.43 -1.75
C LYS A 665 28.87 7.97 -0.44
N ASP A 666 28.13 7.98 0.67
CA ASP A 666 28.60 7.50 1.98
C ASP A 666 28.78 5.98 1.97
N VAL A 667 30.03 5.55 1.77
CA VAL A 667 30.46 4.12 1.76
C VAL A 667 30.13 3.40 3.09
N SER A 668 29.85 4.14 4.16
CA SER A 668 29.48 3.64 5.49
C SER A 668 28.02 3.22 5.63
N LYS A 669 27.12 3.64 4.73
CA LYS A 669 25.68 3.35 4.80
C LYS A 669 25.27 2.25 3.82
N SER A 670 24.24 1.49 4.18
CA SER A 670 23.69 0.42 3.34
C SER A 670 22.92 1.01 2.15
N GLN A 671 23.43 0.83 0.93
CA GLN A 671 22.87 1.31 -0.35
C GLN A 671 21.54 0.62 -0.76
N ARG A 672 20.52 0.68 0.11
CA ARG A 672 19.19 0.12 -0.12
C ARG A 672 18.17 1.23 -0.26
N ASP A 673 17.32 1.13 -1.28
CA ASP A 673 16.26 2.11 -1.52
C ASP A 673 15.15 1.99 -0.46
N VAL A 674 14.69 3.12 0.07
CA VAL A 674 13.69 3.14 1.14
C VAL A 674 12.28 3.20 0.55
N ARG A 675 11.40 2.33 1.06
CA ARG A 675 10.01 2.20 0.61
C ARG A 675 9.19 3.41 1.09
N MET A 676 8.63 4.20 0.18
CA MET A 676 7.79 5.39 0.48
C MET A 676 6.29 5.14 0.34
N GLY A 677 5.86 4.17 -0.48
CA GLY A 677 4.46 3.75 -0.53
C GLY A 677 4.14 2.87 -1.72
N LYS A 678 2.96 2.25 -1.71
CA LYS A 678 2.46 1.39 -2.80
C LYS A 678 1.00 1.69 -3.10
N ILE A 679 0.64 1.63 -4.38
CA ILE A 679 -0.69 1.84 -4.93
C ILE A 679 -0.99 0.73 -5.94
N ARG A 680 -2.23 0.28 -5.98
CA ARG A 680 -2.75 -0.71 -6.93
C ARG A 680 -3.99 -0.14 -7.60
N VAL A 681 -4.06 -0.20 -8.93
CA VAL A 681 -5.22 0.24 -9.73
C VAL A 681 -5.69 -0.92 -10.60
N ARG A 682 -6.84 -1.49 -10.29
CA ARG A 682 -7.44 -2.60 -11.06
C ARG A 682 -8.14 -2.06 -12.31
N LEU A 683 -7.79 -2.55 -13.49
CA LEU A 683 -8.29 -2.02 -14.77
C LEU A 683 -9.81 -2.24 -14.99
N SER A 684 -10.44 -3.08 -14.17
CA SER A 684 -11.87 -3.38 -14.21
C SER A 684 -12.74 -2.30 -13.55
N THR A 685 -12.17 -1.38 -12.77
CA THR A 685 -12.91 -0.29 -12.10
C THR A 685 -12.90 1.04 -12.87
N LEU A 686 -12.14 1.11 -13.97
CA LEU A 686 -12.02 2.30 -14.83
C LEU A 686 -13.09 2.28 -15.94
N ASP A 687 -13.77 3.39 -16.21
CA ASP A 687 -14.57 3.57 -17.43
C ASP A 687 -13.61 3.66 -18.65
N THR A 688 -13.99 3.08 -19.78
CA THR A 688 -13.17 3.08 -21.01
C THR A 688 -13.08 4.45 -21.66
N ASN A 689 -11.90 4.81 -22.18
CA ASN A 689 -11.56 6.10 -22.79
C ASN A 689 -11.65 7.32 -21.85
N ARG A 690 -11.96 7.14 -20.55
CA ARG A 690 -11.98 8.24 -19.56
C ARG A 690 -10.59 8.43 -18.95
N VAL A 691 -10.26 9.68 -18.62
CA VAL A 691 -9.07 10.04 -17.83
C VAL A 691 -9.45 10.13 -16.36
N TYR A 692 -8.64 9.53 -15.50
CA TYR A 692 -8.73 9.65 -14.05
C TYR A 692 -7.46 10.31 -13.52
N VAL A 693 -7.55 11.56 -13.07
CA VAL A 693 -6.44 12.26 -12.39
C VAL A 693 -6.78 12.33 -10.90
N ASN A 694 -6.04 11.60 -10.07
CA ASN A 694 -6.30 11.48 -8.63
C ASN A 694 -5.01 11.63 -7.82
N SER A 695 -5.15 12.17 -6.61
CA SER A 695 -4.11 12.10 -5.56
C SER A 695 -4.33 10.85 -4.70
N TYR A 696 -3.24 10.09 -4.50
CA TYR A 696 -3.23 8.85 -3.73
C TYR A 696 -2.33 8.99 -2.51
N SER A 697 -2.83 8.70 -1.32
CA SER A 697 -2.03 8.74 -0.09
C SER A 697 -1.00 7.62 -0.05
N LEU A 698 0.28 7.98 0.08
CA LEU A 698 1.37 7.04 0.27
C LEU A 698 1.39 6.61 1.74
N ILE A 699 1.20 5.31 1.98
CA ILE A 699 1.22 4.69 3.32
C ILE A 699 2.21 3.53 3.29
N VAL A 700 3.05 3.43 4.32
CA VAL A 700 4.01 2.33 4.51
C VAL A 700 3.87 1.79 5.92
N LEU A 701 3.93 0.47 6.04
CA LEU A 701 4.09 -0.24 7.30
C LEU A 701 5.57 -0.27 7.68
N LEU A 702 5.89 0.21 8.87
CA LEU A 702 7.19 0.07 9.52
C LEU A 702 6.98 -0.57 10.90
N PRO A 703 7.98 -1.20 11.55
CA PRO A 703 7.82 -1.78 12.88
C PRO A 703 7.25 -0.81 13.93
N GLY A 704 7.55 0.49 13.81
CA GLY A 704 7.01 1.56 14.66
C GLY A 704 5.61 2.06 14.28
N GLY A 705 4.78 1.26 13.62
CA GLY A 705 3.46 1.63 13.11
C GLY A 705 3.46 2.08 11.65
N ALA A 706 2.27 2.15 11.04
CA ALA A 706 2.14 2.73 9.71
C ALA A 706 2.39 4.24 9.73
N ARG A 707 3.05 4.73 8.67
CA ARG A 707 3.30 6.15 8.44
C ARG A 707 2.72 6.56 7.09
N ARG A 708 2.05 7.71 7.06
CA ARG A 708 1.66 8.40 5.83
C ARG A 708 2.88 9.18 5.36
N MET A 709 3.49 8.74 4.26
CA MET A 709 4.75 9.28 3.76
C MET A 709 4.57 10.44 2.76
N GLY A 710 3.34 10.74 2.36
CA GLY A 710 2.96 11.85 1.48
C GLY A 710 1.72 11.52 0.64
N GLU A 711 1.57 12.20 -0.50
CA GLU A 711 0.58 11.89 -1.55
C GLU A 711 1.24 11.90 -2.93
N ILE A 712 0.74 11.10 -3.89
CA ILE A 712 1.19 11.09 -5.29
C ILE A 712 0.02 11.32 -6.25
N GLU A 713 0.22 12.22 -7.21
CA GLU A 713 -0.70 12.54 -8.30
C GLU A 713 -0.45 11.62 -9.50
N ILE A 714 -1.46 10.82 -9.86
CA ILE A 714 -1.38 9.88 -10.98
C ILE A 714 -2.57 10.09 -11.91
N ALA A 715 -2.29 10.21 -13.20
CA ALA A 715 -3.27 10.22 -14.27
C ALA A 715 -3.31 8.83 -14.93
N VAL A 716 -4.50 8.24 -15.09
CA VAL A 716 -4.69 6.93 -15.73
C VAL A 716 -5.80 7.02 -16.78
N ARG A 717 -5.55 6.46 -17.98
CA ARG A 717 -6.54 6.27 -19.04
C ARG A 717 -6.48 4.82 -19.52
N PHE A 718 -7.64 4.17 -19.62
CA PHE A 718 -7.75 2.83 -20.20
C PHE A 718 -8.58 2.89 -21.48
N SER A 719 -7.93 2.69 -22.63
CA SER A 719 -8.52 2.75 -23.97
C SER A 719 -8.76 1.34 -24.50
N CYS A 720 -9.90 1.06 -25.16
CA CYS A 720 -10.21 -0.25 -25.75
C CYS A 720 -10.40 -0.16 -27.26
N SER A 721 -9.90 -1.14 -28.00
CA SER A 721 -10.06 -1.22 -29.47
C SER A 721 -11.41 -1.82 -29.88
N SER A 722 -11.96 -2.73 -29.06
CA SER A 722 -13.27 -3.33 -29.27
C SER A 722 -13.97 -3.62 -27.95
N TRP A 723 -15.25 -3.23 -27.86
CA TRP A 723 -16.10 -3.56 -26.72
C TRP A 723 -16.50 -5.04 -26.71
N LEU A 724 -16.59 -5.68 -27.88
CA LEU A 724 -16.95 -7.10 -28.00
C LEU A 724 -15.85 -8.01 -27.42
N SER A 725 -14.56 -7.74 -27.71
CA SER A 725 -13.45 -8.51 -27.12
C SER A 725 -13.33 -8.27 -25.62
N LEU A 726 -13.57 -7.03 -25.16
CA LEU A 726 -13.62 -6.67 -23.74
C LEU A 726 -14.71 -7.44 -22.99
N MET A 727 -15.91 -7.56 -23.56
CA MET A 727 -17.02 -8.34 -22.98
C MET A 727 -16.73 -9.85 -23.02
N GLN A 728 -16.20 -10.36 -24.14
CA GLN A 728 -15.80 -11.77 -24.30
C GLN A 728 -14.69 -12.17 -23.31
N ALA A 729 -13.83 -11.25 -22.88
CA ALA A 729 -12.81 -11.52 -21.86
C ALA A 729 -13.41 -12.03 -20.54
N TYR A 730 -14.59 -11.53 -20.14
CA TYR A 730 -15.26 -11.98 -18.91
C TYR A 730 -15.77 -13.42 -18.97
N SER A 731 -16.02 -13.96 -20.18
CA SER A 731 -16.40 -15.37 -20.37
C SER A 731 -15.19 -16.32 -20.39
N ASN A 732 -14.01 -15.80 -20.73
CA ASN A 732 -12.78 -16.58 -20.85
C ASN A 732 -12.24 -17.00 -19.48
N PRO A 733 -11.51 -18.14 -19.39
CA PRO A 733 -10.69 -18.45 -18.21
C PRO A 733 -9.69 -17.33 -17.94
N ILE A 734 -9.22 -17.24 -16.69
CA ILE A 734 -8.17 -16.29 -16.30
C ILE A 734 -6.80 -16.83 -16.72
N LEU A 735 -6.48 -18.06 -16.33
CA LEU A 735 -5.19 -18.69 -16.62
C LEU A 735 -5.22 -19.55 -17.90
N PRO A 736 -4.03 -19.86 -18.47
CA PRO A 736 -3.89 -20.85 -19.55
C PRO A 736 -4.36 -22.27 -19.17
N ARG A 737 -4.75 -23.06 -20.17
CA ARG A 737 -5.35 -24.41 -19.99
C ARG A 737 -4.54 -25.35 -19.09
N MET A 738 -3.21 -25.35 -19.16
CA MET A 738 -2.39 -26.28 -18.38
C MET A 738 -2.58 -26.12 -16.86
N HIS A 739 -2.88 -24.90 -16.37
CA HIS A 739 -3.18 -24.66 -14.95
C HIS A 739 -4.47 -25.34 -14.45
N TYR A 740 -5.38 -25.74 -15.34
CA TYR A 740 -6.61 -26.46 -14.97
C TYR A 740 -6.50 -27.97 -15.25
N VAL A 741 -5.79 -28.37 -16.31
CA VAL A 741 -5.61 -29.79 -16.68
C VAL A 741 -4.55 -30.49 -15.82
N ARG A 742 -3.46 -29.79 -15.48
CA ARG A 742 -2.39 -30.28 -14.59
C ARG A 742 -2.01 -29.17 -13.59
N PRO A 743 -2.85 -28.89 -12.59
CA PRO A 743 -2.54 -27.93 -11.53
C PRO A 743 -1.33 -28.36 -10.71
N PHE A 744 -0.55 -27.40 -10.21
CA PHE A 744 0.49 -27.66 -9.22
C PHE A 744 -0.10 -27.71 -7.81
N GLY A 745 0.57 -28.43 -6.89
CA GLY A 745 0.23 -28.34 -5.47
C GLY A 745 0.53 -26.94 -4.92
N PRO A 746 -0.27 -26.38 -3.99
CA PRO A 746 -0.12 -24.99 -3.56
C PRO A 746 1.28 -24.66 -3.00
N ALA A 747 1.84 -25.54 -2.17
CA ALA A 747 3.20 -25.38 -1.65
C ALA A 747 4.28 -25.42 -2.77
N GLN A 748 4.08 -26.22 -3.82
CA GLN A 748 4.99 -26.27 -4.97
C GLN A 748 4.88 -24.99 -5.80
N GLN A 749 3.66 -24.49 -6.02
CA GLN A 749 3.41 -23.22 -6.70
C GLN A 749 4.07 -22.04 -5.97
N ASP A 750 4.07 -22.03 -4.63
CA ASP A 750 4.71 -20.98 -3.84
C ASP A 750 6.24 -21.01 -3.91
N VAL A 751 6.85 -22.20 -3.86
CA VAL A 751 8.30 -22.37 -4.08
C VAL A 751 8.69 -21.92 -5.49
N LEU A 752 7.89 -22.27 -6.50
CA LEU A 752 8.08 -21.83 -7.88
C LEU A 752 7.91 -20.29 -8.02
N ARG A 753 6.93 -19.68 -7.35
CA ARG A 753 6.72 -18.21 -7.35
C ARG A 753 7.88 -17.47 -6.72
N GLN A 754 8.35 -17.89 -5.55
CA GLN A 754 9.54 -17.32 -4.90
C GLN A 754 10.79 -17.47 -5.78
N THR A 755 10.89 -18.57 -6.52
CA THR A 755 12.03 -18.83 -7.43
C THR A 755 11.98 -17.95 -8.68
N ALA A 756 10.79 -17.81 -9.29
CA ALA A 756 10.52 -16.86 -10.38
C ALA A 756 10.88 -15.42 -9.95
N MET A 757 10.41 -14.98 -8.78
CA MET A 757 10.73 -13.68 -8.20
C MET A 757 12.25 -13.46 -8.05
N LYS A 758 12.98 -14.43 -7.48
CA LYS A 758 14.45 -14.34 -7.33
C LYS A 758 15.16 -14.17 -8.68
N ILE A 759 14.69 -14.84 -9.74
CA ILE A 759 15.26 -14.72 -11.10
C ILE A 759 14.94 -13.35 -11.72
N VAL A 760 13.73 -12.82 -11.52
CA VAL A 760 13.36 -11.45 -11.95
C VAL A 760 14.25 -10.41 -11.25
N THR A 761 14.37 -10.48 -9.92
CA THR A 761 15.26 -9.63 -9.13
C THR A 761 16.71 -9.69 -9.62
N ALA A 762 17.26 -10.89 -9.79
CA ALA A 762 18.63 -11.10 -10.25
C ALA A 762 18.89 -10.65 -11.70
N ARG A 763 17.86 -10.26 -12.46
CA ARG A 763 18.00 -9.62 -13.78
C ARG A 763 17.83 -8.11 -13.72
N LEU A 764 16.88 -7.60 -12.96
CA LEU A 764 16.64 -6.16 -12.78
C LEU A 764 17.75 -5.47 -11.96
N ALA A 765 18.47 -6.23 -11.13
CA ALA A 765 19.68 -5.77 -10.44
C ALA A 765 20.93 -5.68 -11.34
N ARG A 766 20.89 -6.23 -12.57
CA ARG A 766 22.00 -6.22 -13.55
C ARG A 766 21.84 -5.21 -14.69
N SER A 767 20.77 -4.42 -14.67
CA SER A 767 20.54 -3.31 -15.60
C SER A 767 20.94 -1.98 -14.97
N GLU A 768 21.33 -0.99 -15.77
CA GLU A 768 21.70 0.36 -15.29
C GLU A 768 20.59 1.38 -15.62
N PRO A 769 20.03 2.15 -14.67
CA PRO A 769 20.15 2.00 -13.21
C PRO A 769 19.58 0.67 -12.69
N ALA A 770 20.20 0.14 -11.64
CA ALA A 770 19.82 -1.14 -11.04
C ALA A 770 18.61 -0.99 -10.10
N LEU A 771 17.59 -1.83 -10.30
CA LEU A 771 16.49 -1.95 -9.34
C LEU A 771 16.91 -2.90 -8.21
N GLY A 772 16.76 -2.43 -6.97
CA GLY A 772 17.12 -3.20 -5.80
C GLY A 772 16.23 -4.42 -5.55
N HIS A 773 16.76 -5.41 -4.82
CA HIS A 773 15.96 -6.54 -4.34
C HIS A 773 14.79 -6.08 -3.48
N GLU A 774 15.01 -5.05 -2.66
CA GLU A 774 14.05 -4.37 -1.81
C GLU A 774 12.90 -3.72 -2.61
N VAL A 775 13.22 -3.20 -3.80
CA VAL A 775 12.27 -2.58 -4.73
C VAL A 775 11.40 -3.64 -5.40
N VAL A 776 12.05 -4.66 -5.99
CA VAL A 776 11.37 -5.75 -6.71
C VAL A 776 10.51 -6.59 -5.77
N GLN A 777 11.00 -6.90 -4.56
CA GLN A 777 10.28 -7.63 -3.52
C GLN A 777 9.02 -6.87 -3.07
N PHE A 778 9.14 -5.56 -2.80
CA PHE A 778 7.99 -4.74 -2.41
C PHE A 778 6.97 -4.56 -3.54
N MET A 779 7.40 -4.55 -4.80
CA MET A 779 6.50 -4.51 -5.95
C MET A 779 5.75 -5.84 -6.19
N LEU A 780 6.41 -6.99 -5.98
CA LEU A 780 5.85 -8.33 -6.25
C LEU A 780 5.09 -8.98 -5.08
N ASP A 781 5.03 -8.32 -3.91
CA ASP A 781 4.29 -8.81 -2.74
C ASP A 781 4.73 -10.22 -2.27
N SER A 782 6.05 -10.46 -2.16
CA SER A 782 6.63 -11.70 -1.63
C SER A 782 5.93 -12.19 -0.36
N ASP A 783 5.72 -11.26 0.56
CA ASP A 783 5.36 -11.47 1.97
C ASP A 783 3.86 -11.72 2.15
N THR A 784 3.07 -11.81 1.06
CA THR A 784 1.62 -12.13 1.12
C THR A 784 1.32 -13.54 1.61
N HIS A 785 2.28 -14.46 1.51
CA HIS A 785 2.15 -15.84 1.98
C HIS A 785 2.81 -16.06 3.35
N VAL A 786 3.46 -15.03 3.92
CA VAL A 786 3.83 -15.04 5.34
C VAL A 786 2.55 -14.82 6.13
N TRP A 787 2.24 -15.73 7.06
CA TRP A 787 1.09 -15.59 7.95
C TRP A 787 1.25 -14.34 8.81
N SER A 788 0.18 -13.58 9.00
CA SER A 788 0.18 -12.49 9.98
C SER A 788 -1.14 -12.31 10.72
N MET A 789 -1.01 -11.92 12.00
CA MET A 789 -2.14 -11.66 12.87
C MET A 789 -3.07 -10.57 12.30
N ARG A 790 -2.49 -9.43 11.87
CA ARG A 790 -3.22 -8.29 11.30
C ARG A 790 -4.04 -8.68 10.06
N ARG A 791 -3.46 -9.40 9.10
CA ARG A 791 -4.18 -9.83 7.89
C ARG A 791 -5.27 -10.86 8.20
N SER A 792 -5.05 -11.74 9.19
CA SER A 792 -6.11 -12.66 9.66
C SER A 792 -7.32 -11.91 10.24
N LYS A 793 -7.08 -10.88 11.07
CA LYS A 793 -8.12 -9.99 11.62
C LYS A 793 -8.83 -9.20 10.53
N ALA A 794 -8.10 -8.60 9.59
CA ALA A 794 -8.69 -7.87 8.46
C ALA A 794 -9.65 -8.75 7.63
N ASN A 795 -9.24 -9.98 7.32
CA ASN A 795 -10.07 -10.94 6.59
C ASN A 795 -11.29 -11.41 7.41
N TRP A 796 -11.16 -11.55 8.73
CA TRP A 796 -12.28 -11.84 9.63
C TRP A 796 -13.30 -10.68 9.68
N PHE A 797 -12.86 -9.43 9.78
CA PHE A 797 -13.76 -8.27 9.74
C PHE A 797 -14.42 -8.09 8.36
N ARG A 798 -13.75 -8.44 7.26
CA ARG A 798 -14.36 -8.53 5.92
C ARG A 798 -15.47 -9.58 5.85
N LEU A 799 -15.25 -10.77 6.42
CA LEU A 799 -16.28 -11.81 6.53
C LEU A 799 -17.48 -11.33 7.36
N ILE A 800 -17.23 -10.70 8.52
CA ILE A 800 -18.29 -10.10 9.35
C ILE A 800 -19.03 -8.98 8.58
N GLY A 801 -18.33 -8.16 7.79
CA GLY A 801 -18.93 -7.13 6.95
C GLY A 801 -19.84 -7.67 5.85
N CYS A 802 -19.57 -8.88 5.35
CA CYS A 802 -20.47 -9.61 4.46
C CYS A 802 -21.70 -10.14 5.23
N LEU A 803 -21.47 -10.83 6.36
CA LEU A 803 -22.54 -11.40 7.20
C LEU A 803 -23.46 -10.34 7.80
N ALA A 804 -22.96 -9.14 8.09
CA ALA A 804 -23.76 -8.00 8.55
C ALA A 804 -24.85 -7.58 7.55
N ARG A 805 -24.71 -7.92 6.26
CA ARG A 805 -25.76 -7.68 5.26
C ARG A 805 -26.86 -8.73 5.33
N ALA A 806 -26.51 -9.98 5.61
CA ALA A 806 -27.51 -10.99 5.97
C ALA A 806 -28.26 -10.56 7.24
N THR A 807 -27.59 -10.01 8.27
CA THR A 807 -28.30 -9.50 9.45
C THR A 807 -29.16 -8.25 9.17
N THR A 808 -28.84 -7.41 8.18
CA THR A 808 -29.81 -6.39 7.71
C THR A 808 -31.04 -6.98 7.04
N VAL A 809 -30.91 -8.08 6.29
CA VAL A 809 -32.08 -8.79 5.72
C VAL A 809 -32.91 -9.45 6.83
N PHE A 810 -32.27 -10.11 7.81
CA PHE A 810 -32.98 -10.65 8.97
C PHE A 810 -33.70 -9.56 9.78
N ARG A 811 -33.09 -8.38 9.99
CA ARG A 811 -33.75 -7.23 10.65
C ARG A 811 -34.92 -6.66 9.83
N TRP A 812 -34.84 -6.69 8.50
CA TRP A 812 -35.95 -6.29 7.63
C TRP A 812 -37.11 -7.31 7.68
N LEU A 813 -36.80 -8.61 7.66
CA LEU A 813 -37.80 -9.69 7.87
C LEU A 813 -38.43 -9.63 9.27
N ASP A 814 -37.64 -9.31 10.30
CA ASP A 814 -38.15 -9.12 11.66
C ASP A 814 -39.01 -7.84 11.78
N GLY A 815 -38.65 -6.76 11.09
CA GLY A 815 -39.49 -5.57 10.93
C GLY A 815 -40.80 -5.83 10.20
N ILE A 816 -40.84 -6.81 9.29
CA ILE A 816 -42.08 -7.31 8.68
C ILE A 816 -42.88 -8.15 9.68
N ARG A 817 -42.23 -9.07 10.40
CA ARG A 817 -42.87 -9.90 11.44
C ARG A 817 -43.49 -9.06 12.56
N THR A 818 -42.84 -7.95 12.92
CA THR A 818 -43.27 -7.02 13.99
C THR A 818 -44.11 -5.85 13.48
N TRP A 819 -44.52 -5.85 12.20
CA TRP A 819 -45.45 -4.88 11.60
C TRP A 819 -45.03 -3.40 11.72
N VAL A 820 -43.73 -3.12 11.77
CA VAL A 820 -43.17 -1.75 11.90
C VAL A 820 -43.61 -0.83 10.76
N HIS A 821 -43.86 -1.39 9.56
CA HIS A 821 -44.33 -0.66 8.39
C HIS A 821 -45.53 -1.38 7.72
N PRO A 822 -46.77 -1.19 8.23
CA PRO A 822 -47.96 -1.92 7.78
C PRO A 822 -48.24 -1.97 6.26
N PRO A 823 -48.06 -0.91 5.44
CA PRO A 823 -48.27 -1.03 4.00
C PRO A 823 -47.27 -1.97 3.32
N THR A 824 -46.04 -2.09 3.86
CA THR A 824 -45.03 -3.00 3.31
C THR A 824 -45.28 -4.44 3.73
N THR A 825 -45.84 -4.69 4.92
CA THR A 825 -46.18 -6.05 5.36
C THR A 825 -47.36 -6.59 4.56
N VAL A 826 -48.41 -5.78 4.34
CA VAL A 826 -49.55 -6.15 3.49
C VAL A 826 -49.09 -6.47 2.05
N LEU A 827 -48.19 -5.66 1.48
CA LEU A 827 -47.61 -5.93 0.16
C LEU A 827 -46.84 -7.26 0.12
N VAL A 828 -46.04 -7.57 1.16
CA VAL A 828 -45.31 -8.84 1.25
C VAL A 828 -46.25 -10.04 1.42
N HIS A 829 -47.36 -9.91 2.15
CA HIS A 829 -48.36 -10.97 2.26
C HIS A 829 -49.10 -11.21 0.93
N ALA A 830 -49.46 -10.14 0.21
CA ALA A 830 -50.06 -10.26 -1.13
C ALA A 830 -49.10 -10.94 -2.13
N LEU A 831 -47.80 -10.58 -2.08
CA LEU A 831 -46.76 -11.20 -2.89
C LEU A 831 -46.51 -12.67 -2.50
N LEU A 832 -46.58 -13.01 -1.21
CA LEU A 832 -46.49 -14.41 -0.74
C LEU A 832 -47.67 -15.25 -1.25
N ILE A 833 -48.90 -14.71 -1.20
CA ILE A 833 -50.10 -15.37 -1.75
C ILE A 833 -49.93 -15.60 -3.26
N ALA A 834 -49.48 -14.59 -4.02
CA ALA A 834 -49.21 -14.74 -5.46
C ALA A 834 -48.12 -15.80 -5.76
N ILE A 835 -47.07 -15.88 -4.93
CA ILE A 835 -46.01 -16.89 -5.02
C ILE A 835 -46.56 -18.31 -4.79
N VAL A 836 -47.43 -18.50 -3.79
CA VAL A 836 -48.04 -19.81 -3.47
C VAL A 836 -49.01 -20.24 -4.57
N LEU A 837 -49.80 -19.32 -5.12
CA LEU A 837 -50.76 -19.61 -6.20
C LEU A 837 -50.08 -19.84 -7.55
N CYS A 838 -48.94 -19.20 -7.83
CA CYS A 838 -48.24 -19.26 -9.11
C CYS A 838 -46.73 -19.58 -8.94
N PRO A 839 -46.37 -20.80 -8.53
CA PRO A 839 -44.97 -21.17 -8.24
C PRO A 839 -44.04 -21.10 -9.46
N TYR A 840 -44.59 -21.07 -10.68
CA TYR A 840 -43.82 -20.86 -11.91
C TYR A 840 -43.32 -19.40 -12.08
N LEU A 841 -43.96 -18.41 -11.43
CA LEU A 841 -43.56 -17.00 -11.49
C LEU A 841 -42.45 -16.62 -10.48
N ILE A 842 -42.05 -17.53 -9.58
CA ILE A 842 -41.05 -17.25 -8.53
C ILE A 842 -39.70 -16.84 -9.14
N LEU A 843 -39.15 -17.65 -10.05
CA LEU A 843 -37.86 -17.34 -10.66
C LEU A 843 -37.91 -16.09 -11.56
N PRO A 844 -38.89 -15.93 -12.47
CA PRO A 844 -39.03 -14.70 -13.27
C PRO A 844 -39.08 -13.43 -12.43
N THR A 845 -39.87 -13.41 -11.35
CA THR A 845 -40.02 -12.23 -10.49
C THR A 845 -38.76 -11.94 -9.68
N VAL A 846 -38.05 -12.96 -9.16
CA VAL A 846 -36.74 -12.78 -8.51
C VAL A 846 -35.71 -12.17 -9.46
N PHE A 847 -35.64 -12.64 -10.71
CA PHE A 847 -34.70 -12.10 -11.69
C PHE A 847 -35.09 -10.67 -12.16
N MET A 848 -36.39 -10.36 -12.31
CA MET A 848 -36.83 -8.98 -12.55
C MET A 848 -36.48 -8.05 -11.39
N TYR A 849 -36.69 -8.50 -10.15
CA TYR A 849 -36.40 -7.68 -8.97
C TYR A 849 -34.89 -7.42 -8.82
N ALA A 850 -34.05 -8.42 -9.12
CA ALA A 850 -32.60 -8.23 -9.22
C ALA A 850 -32.24 -7.20 -10.30
N PHE A 851 -32.79 -7.30 -11.51
CA PHE A 851 -32.58 -6.32 -12.59
C PHE A 851 -32.99 -4.89 -12.19
N LEU A 852 -34.15 -4.73 -11.55
CA LEU A 852 -34.64 -3.42 -11.08
C LEU A 852 -33.74 -2.84 -9.98
N ILE A 853 -33.28 -3.64 -9.02
CA ILE A 853 -32.29 -3.21 -8.01
C ILE A 853 -30.99 -2.74 -8.69
N LEU A 854 -30.52 -3.47 -9.70
CA LEU A 854 -29.30 -3.10 -10.44
C LEU A 854 -29.48 -1.77 -11.16
N MET A 855 -30.58 -1.58 -11.89
CA MET A 855 -30.89 -0.32 -12.59
C MET A 855 -31.06 0.88 -11.63
N LEU A 856 -31.70 0.68 -10.48
CA LEU A 856 -31.80 1.73 -9.45
C LEU A 856 -30.43 2.09 -8.85
N ARG A 857 -29.55 1.10 -8.65
CA ARG A 857 -28.18 1.32 -8.15
C ARG A 857 -27.25 1.94 -9.19
N PHE A 858 -27.50 1.76 -10.48
CA PHE A 858 -26.69 2.36 -11.56
C PHE A 858 -26.64 3.89 -11.45
N ARG A 859 -27.79 4.52 -11.12
CA ARG A 859 -27.89 5.98 -10.92
C ARG A 859 -26.98 6.48 -9.80
N ASN A 860 -26.74 5.64 -8.79
CA ASN A 860 -25.93 5.95 -7.60
C ASN A 860 -24.53 5.30 -7.68
N ARG A 861 -24.05 4.89 -8.87
CA ARG A 861 -22.76 4.21 -9.02
C ARG A 861 -21.58 5.09 -8.58
N PRO A 862 -20.58 4.57 -7.85
CA PRO A 862 -19.34 5.31 -7.59
C PRO A 862 -18.63 5.60 -8.92
N ARG A 863 -18.17 6.84 -9.12
CA ARG A 863 -17.54 7.32 -10.37
C ARG A 863 -16.03 7.50 -10.28
N VAL A 864 -15.44 7.20 -9.13
CA VAL A 864 -14.01 7.39 -8.81
C VAL A 864 -13.43 6.03 -8.38
N PRO A 865 -12.28 5.59 -8.92
CA PRO A 865 -11.62 4.36 -8.48
C PRO A 865 -11.21 4.48 -7.01
N GLN A 866 -11.43 3.42 -6.23
CA GLN A 866 -11.22 3.44 -4.78
C GLN A 866 -9.77 3.17 -4.39
N ASN A 867 -9.25 3.95 -3.44
CA ASN A 867 -7.87 3.88 -2.96
C ASN A 867 -7.64 2.68 -2.01
N MET A 868 -6.38 2.46 -1.60
CA MET A 868 -6.03 1.46 -0.59
C MET A 868 -6.36 1.99 0.82
N ASP A 869 -7.40 1.43 1.45
CA ASP A 869 -7.93 1.92 2.72
C ASP A 869 -7.18 1.35 3.94
N PRO A 870 -6.52 2.19 4.78
CA PRO A 870 -5.81 1.71 5.97
C PRO A 870 -6.74 1.03 6.98
N ARG A 871 -7.99 1.50 7.07
CA ARG A 871 -9.04 0.91 7.92
C ARG A 871 -9.39 -0.53 7.51
N MET A 872 -9.48 -0.84 6.21
CA MET A 872 -9.73 -2.21 5.73
C MET A 872 -8.48 -3.10 5.85
N SER A 873 -7.29 -2.51 5.80
CA SER A 873 -6.02 -3.19 6.14
C SER A 873 -5.84 -3.44 7.67
N TYR A 874 -6.82 -3.03 8.49
CA TYR A 874 -6.82 -3.03 9.96
C TYR A 874 -5.64 -2.27 10.62
N VAL A 875 -5.04 -1.32 9.90
CA VAL A 875 -3.74 -0.73 10.24
C VAL A 875 -3.79 0.23 11.44
N ASP A 876 -4.93 0.89 11.67
CA ASP A 876 -5.07 1.87 12.75
C ASP A 876 -5.23 1.23 14.15
N MET A 877 -5.36 -0.11 14.22
CA MET A 877 -5.73 -0.88 15.42
C MET A 877 -4.78 -2.06 15.71
N VAL A 878 -3.55 -2.01 15.19
CA VAL A 878 -2.51 -3.06 15.37
C VAL A 878 -1.68 -2.75 16.60
N SER A 879 -1.32 -3.79 17.39
CA SER A 879 -0.33 -3.65 18.46
C SER A 879 1.10 -3.67 17.88
N LEU A 880 2.05 -3.01 18.55
CA LEU A 880 3.44 -2.96 18.05
C LEU A 880 4.09 -4.35 17.94
N ASP A 881 3.72 -5.31 18.80
CA ASP A 881 4.20 -6.70 18.71
C ASP A 881 3.59 -7.48 17.53
N GLU A 882 2.33 -7.27 17.17
CA GLU A 882 1.73 -7.87 15.96
C GLU A 882 2.31 -7.29 14.67
N LEU A 883 2.91 -6.10 14.73
CA LEU A 883 3.61 -5.49 13.61
C LEU A 883 5.10 -5.86 13.58
N ASP A 884 5.73 -6.06 14.74
CA ASP A 884 7.06 -6.67 14.85
C ASP A 884 7.07 -8.11 14.32
N GLU A 885 6.00 -8.87 14.57
CA GLU A 885 5.77 -10.21 14.00
C GLU A 885 5.71 -10.20 12.46
N GLU A 886 5.24 -9.12 11.80
CA GLU A 886 5.28 -8.98 10.34
C GLU A 886 6.66 -8.64 9.76
N PHE A 887 7.63 -8.24 10.60
CA PHE A 887 8.98 -7.86 10.19
C PHE A 887 10.10 -8.74 10.77
N ASP A 888 9.75 -9.75 11.56
CA ASP A 888 10.71 -10.76 12.04
C ASP A 888 11.15 -11.69 10.90
N GLY A 889 12.40 -12.16 10.97
CA GLY A 889 12.99 -13.02 9.96
C GLY A 889 12.54 -14.47 10.08
N PHE A 890 12.88 -15.28 9.07
CA PHE A 890 12.97 -16.73 9.23
C PHE A 890 14.40 -17.20 8.94
N PRO A 891 15.14 -17.78 9.92
CA PRO A 891 14.74 -17.97 11.32
C PRO A 891 14.53 -16.64 12.07
N THR A 892 13.72 -16.70 13.13
CA THR A 892 13.41 -15.55 14.00
C THR A 892 14.65 -15.04 14.74
N MET A 893 14.73 -13.72 14.91
CA MET A 893 15.79 -13.05 15.69
C MET A 893 15.29 -12.62 17.09
N ARG A 894 14.15 -13.17 17.54
CA ARG A 894 13.49 -12.83 18.81
C ARG A 894 13.73 -13.90 19.89
N SER A 895 13.48 -13.53 21.15
CA SER A 895 13.69 -14.42 22.30
C SER A 895 12.66 -15.55 22.34
N VAL A 896 13.06 -16.70 22.89
CA VAL A 896 12.23 -17.91 22.98
C VAL A 896 10.88 -17.64 23.67
N GLU A 897 10.83 -16.74 24.65
CA GLU A 897 9.59 -16.38 25.34
C GLU A 897 8.64 -15.58 24.45
N ALA A 898 9.15 -14.65 23.64
CA ALA A 898 8.33 -13.94 22.65
C ALA A 898 7.78 -14.91 21.59
N VAL A 899 8.57 -15.90 21.17
CA VAL A 899 8.14 -16.97 20.26
C VAL A 899 7.06 -17.85 20.90
N ARG A 900 7.16 -18.20 22.19
CA ARG A 900 6.11 -18.93 22.93
C ARG A 900 4.80 -18.13 22.96
N ILE A 901 4.86 -16.86 23.36
CA ILE A 901 3.70 -15.97 23.45
C ILE A 901 3.02 -15.80 22.08
N ARG A 902 3.80 -15.68 20.99
CA ARG A 902 3.26 -15.66 19.61
C ARG A 902 2.63 -17.00 19.24
N TYR A 903 3.29 -18.13 19.51
CA TYR A 903 2.78 -19.47 19.23
C TYR A 903 1.46 -19.79 19.93
N ASP A 904 1.31 -19.49 21.22
CA ASP A 904 0.07 -19.76 21.95
C ASP A 904 -1.07 -18.83 21.49
N ARG A 905 -0.74 -17.58 21.11
CA ARG A 905 -1.68 -16.65 20.47
C ARG A 905 -2.13 -17.15 19.08
N VAL A 906 -1.21 -17.67 18.27
CA VAL A 906 -1.51 -18.36 17.00
C VAL A 906 -2.44 -19.54 17.26
N ARG A 907 -2.15 -20.39 18.25
CA ARG A 907 -2.96 -21.56 18.60
C ARG A 907 -4.39 -21.19 19.00
N ALA A 908 -4.55 -20.14 19.82
CA ALA A 908 -5.84 -19.61 20.25
C ALA A 908 -6.65 -18.91 19.14
N LEU A 909 -6.03 -18.55 18.02
CA LEU A 909 -6.73 -18.07 16.81
C LEU A 909 -6.89 -19.14 15.72
N ALA A 910 -5.99 -20.12 15.59
CA ALA A 910 -6.06 -21.16 14.58
C ALA A 910 -7.36 -21.99 14.69
N GLY A 911 -7.80 -22.29 15.92
CA GLY A 911 -9.10 -22.92 16.19
C GLY A 911 -10.34 -22.05 15.84
N ARG A 912 -10.15 -20.77 15.52
CA ARG A 912 -11.17 -19.85 14.99
C ARG A 912 -10.97 -19.54 13.51
N ALA A 913 -9.74 -19.68 13.00
CA ALA A 913 -9.27 -19.20 11.70
C ALA A 913 -8.77 -20.32 10.79
N GLN A 914 -9.54 -21.42 10.70
CA GLN A 914 -9.19 -22.59 9.88
C GLN A 914 -9.36 -22.31 8.37
N CYS A 915 -8.38 -21.62 7.79
CA CYS A 915 -8.05 -21.42 6.37
C CYS A 915 -9.10 -20.80 5.42
N LEU A 916 -10.40 -21.01 5.63
CA LEU A 916 -11.44 -20.68 4.64
C LEU A 916 -11.95 -19.23 4.71
N ILE A 917 -11.66 -18.49 5.78
CA ILE A 917 -12.20 -17.12 6.01
C ILE A 917 -11.86 -16.17 4.86
N GLY A 918 -10.61 -16.18 4.38
CA GLY A 918 -10.17 -15.30 3.30
C GLY A 918 -10.90 -15.55 1.98
N ASP A 919 -11.04 -16.83 1.61
CA ASP A 919 -11.73 -17.24 0.39
C ASP A 919 -13.25 -17.05 0.48
N VAL A 920 -13.87 -17.35 1.62
CA VAL A 920 -15.31 -17.14 1.84
C VAL A 920 -15.64 -15.65 1.89
N ALA A 921 -14.78 -14.81 2.48
CA ALA A 921 -14.92 -13.35 2.40
C ALA A 921 -14.79 -12.86 0.95
N ALA A 922 -13.76 -13.29 0.22
CA ALA A 922 -13.58 -12.93 -1.20
C ALA A 922 -14.75 -13.42 -2.09
N GLN A 923 -15.35 -14.57 -1.80
CA GLN A 923 -16.57 -15.04 -2.48
C GLN A 923 -17.79 -14.19 -2.14
N GLY A 924 -18.01 -13.86 -0.86
CA GLY A 924 -19.09 -12.95 -0.43
C GLY A 924 -18.97 -11.55 -1.06
N GLU A 925 -17.75 -11.03 -1.15
CA GLU A 925 -17.46 -9.74 -1.80
C GLU A 925 -17.62 -9.78 -3.32
N ARG A 926 -17.32 -10.91 -3.98
CA ARG A 926 -17.60 -11.08 -5.42
C ARG A 926 -19.11 -11.14 -5.68
N LEU A 927 -19.87 -11.81 -4.80
CA LEU A 927 -21.34 -11.73 -4.79
C LEU A 927 -21.85 -10.29 -4.59
N GLU A 928 -21.20 -9.49 -3.73
CA GLU A 928 -21.48 -8.05 -3.63
C GLU A 928 -21.07 -7.26 -4.89
N GLY A 929 -19.97 -7.65 -5.54
CA GLY A 929 -19.46 -7.08 -6.78
C GLY A 929 -20.54 -7.01 -7.86
N LEU A 930 -21.35 -8.07 -7.98
CA LEU A 930 -22.51 -8.14 -8.88
C LEU A 930 -23.52 -7.02 -8.66
N PHE A 931 -23.72 -6.55 -7.43
CA PHE A 931 -24.76 -5.58 -7.06
C PHE A 931 -24.23 -4.19 -6.65
N SER A 932 -22.93 -3.92 -6.81
CA SER A 932 -22.29 -2.69 -6.33
C SER A 932 -21.75 -1.77 -7.44
N TRP A 933 -21.85 -2.17 -8.71
CA TRP A 933 -21.35 -1.41 -9.88
C TRP A 933 -19.87 -1.01 -9.82
N ARG A 934 -19.03 -1.70 -9.00
CA ARG A 934 -17.57 -1.49 -8.93
C ARG A 934 -16.86 -1.82 -10.23
N ASP A 935 -17.35 -2.83 -10.94
CA ASP A 935 -17.03 -3.10 -12.34
C ASP A 935 -18.30 -2.81 -13.14
N PRO A 936 -18.39 -1.66 -13.83
CA PRO A 936 -19.59 -1.29 -14.59
C PRO A 936 -19.93 -2.28 -15.70
N ARG A 937 -18.94 -3.02 -16.19
CA ARG A 937 -19.04 -3.93 -17.34
C ARG A 937 -19.58 -5.28 -16.88
N ALA A 938 -18.98 -5.85 -15.83
CA ALA A 938 -19.46 -7.08 -15.22
C ALA A 938 -20.86 -6.90 -14.61
N THR A 939 -21.12 -5.81 -13.88
CA THR A 939 -22.48 -5.54 -13.39
C THR A 939 -23.49 -5.33 -14.54
N GLY A 940 -23.08 -4.71 -15.65
CA GLY A 940 -23.89 -4.60 -16.88
C GLY A 940 -24.22 -5.97 -17.51
N ILE A 941 -23.22 -6.84 -17.68
CA ILE A 941 -23.40 -8.23 -18.14
C ILE A 941 -24.39 -8.97 -17.23
N PHE A 942 -24.22 -8.84 -15.91
CA PHE A 942 -25.07 -9.50 -14.93
C PHE A 942 -26.51 -8.99 -15.00
N ALA A 943 -26.74 -7.68 -15.13
CA ALA A 943 -28.07 -7.11 -15.28
C ALA A 943 -28.78 -7.62 -16.56
N VAL A 944 -28.09 -7.65 -17.71
CA VAL A 944 -28.64 -8.21 -18.95
C VAL A 944 -28.92 -9.70 -18.80
N MET A 945 -28.04 -10.45 -18.14
CA MET A 945 -28.26 -11.86 -17.86
C MET A 945 -29.47 -12.11 -16.94
N CYS A 946 -29.69 -11.29 -15.90
CA CYS A 946 -30.92 -11.36 -15.09
C CYS A 946 -32.18 -11.13 -15.94
N LEU A 947 -32.19 -10.13 -16.83
CA LEU A 947 -33.33 -9.86 -17.71
C LEU A 947 -33.60 -11.05 -18.66
N VAL A 948 -32.56 -11.61 -19.28
CA VAL A 948 -32.68 -12.79 -20.15
C VAL A 948 -33.14 -14.03 -19.38
N MET A 949 -32.58 -14.30 -18.19
CA MET A 949 -32.99 -15.43 -17.36
C MET A 949 -34.44 -15.30 -16.87
N SER A 950 -34.92 -14.07 -16.61
CA SER A 950 -36.33 -13.85 -16.29
C SER A 950 -37.26 -14.24 -17.44
N LEU A 951 -36.95 -13.80 -18.66
CA LEU A 951 -37.69 -14.17 -19.88
C LEU A 951 -37.64 -15.69 -20.12
N VAL A 952 -36.48 -16.31 -19.95
CA VAL A 952 -36.32 -17.77 -20.11
C VAL A 952 -37.16 -18.54 -19.09
N PHE A 953 -37.12 -18.19 -17.80
CA PHE A 953 -37.94 -18.86 -16.77
C PHE A 953 -39.44 -18.53 -16.86
N TYR A 954 -39.83 -17.45 -17.56
CA TYR A 954 -41.23 -17.14 -17.83
C TYR A 954 -41.81 -18.06 -18.91
N VAL A 955 -41.00 -18.42 -19.91
CA VAL A 955 -41.40 -19.33 -21.01
C VAL A 955 -41.17 -20.81 -20.67
N VAL A 956 -40.10 -21.13 -19.93
CA VAL A 956 -39.68 -22.51 -19.64
C VAL A 956 -40.03 -22.89 -18.19
N PRO A 957 -40.95 -23.85 -17.96
CA PRO A 957 -41.29 -24.31 -16.62
C PRO A 957 -40.09 -24.89 -15.88
N LEU A 958 -39.95 -24.58 -14.59
CA LEU A 958 -38.86 -25.04 -13.73
C LEU A 958 -38.59 -26.56 -13.80
N LYS A 959 -39.65 -27.37 -13.93
CA LYS A 959 -39.51 -28.84 -14.10
C LYS A 959 -38.67 -29.22 -15.32
N GLY A 960 -38.83 -28.51 -16.45
CA GLY A 960 -38.04 -28.71 -17.66
C GLY A 960 -36.59 -28.25 -17.50
N PHE A 961 -36.38 -27.12 -16.81
CA PHE A 961 -35.02 -26.64 -16.51
C PHE A 961 -34.25 -27.61 -15.61
N VAL A 962 -34.87 -28.12 -14.54
CA VAL A 962 -34.24 -29.11 -13.64
C VAL A 962 -33.90 -30.41 -14.37
N LEU A 963 -34.81 -30.90 -15.24
CA LEU A 963 -34.56 -32.07 -16.07
C LEU A 963 -33.38 -31.87 -17.03
N LEU A 964 -33.34 -30.74 -17.75
CA LEU A 964 -32.25 -30.40 -18.67
C LEU A 964 -30.91 -30.26 -17.92
N ALA A 965 -30.90 -29.59 -16.78
CA ALA A 965 -29.73 -29.42 -15.93
C ALA A 965 -29.22 -30.76 -15.38
N GLY A 966 -30.12 -31.68 -15.00
CA GLY A 966 -29.78 -33.04 -14.58
C GLY A 966 -29.07 -33.83 -15.68
N PHE A 967 -29.61 -33.84 -16.91
CA PHE A 967 -28.95 -34.46 -18.05
C PHE A 967 -27.59 -33.81 -18.39
N TYR A 968 -27.49 -32.48 -18.31
CA TYR A 968 -26.24 -31.74 -18.56
C TYR A 968 -25.16 -31.99 -17.50
N TYR A 969 -25.56 -32.24 -16.24
CA TYR A 969 -24.65 -32.63 -15.16
C TYR A 969 -24.19 -34.09 -15.28
N MET A 970 -25.13 -35.00 -15.56
CA MET A 970 -24.85 -36.43 -15.73
C MET A 970 -24.17 -36.78 -17.07
N ARG A 971 -23.92 -35.80 -17.95
CA ARG A 971 -23.31 -36.01 -19.28
C ARG A 971 -22.02 -36.84 -19.21
N HIS A 972 -21.85 -37.72 -20.19
CA HIS A 972 -20.71 -38.64 -20.28
C HIS A 972 -19.36 -37.88 -20.25
N PRO A 973 -18.29 -38.39 -19.59
CA PRO A 973 -17.02 -37.66 -19.43
C PRO A 973 -16.39 -37.11 -20.70
N ARG A 974 -16.53 -37.79 -21.86
CA ARG A 974 -16.05 -37.29 -23.17
C ARG A 974 -16.68 -35.95 -23.62
N PHE A 975 -17.80 -35.55 -23.03
CA PHE A 975 -18.46 -34.26 -23.29
C PHE A 975 -18.28 -33.25 -22.15
N ARG A 976 -17.49 -33.59 -21.11
CA ARG A 976 -17.13 -32.66 -20.03
C ARG A 976 -15.87 -31.92 -20.44
N ASP A 977 -15.95 -30.61 -20.55
CA ASP A 977 -14.79 -29.76 -20.82
C ASP A 977 -13.86 -29.75 -19.60
N ASP A 978 -12.54 -29.86 -19.82
CA ASP A 978 -11.54 -29.76 -18.74
C ASP A 978 -11.45 -28.35 -18.12
N MET A 979 -12.24 -27.39 -18.64
CA MET A 979 -12.14 -25.98 -18.34
C MET A 979 -13.26 -25.52 -17.40
N PRO A 980 -12.98 -24.59 -16.47
CA PRO A 980 -14.02 -23.96 -15.66
C PRO A 980 -15.09 -23.30 -16.53
N SER A 981 -16.36 -23.44 -16.12
CA SER A 981 -17.51 -22.93 -16.86
C SER A 981 -17.50 -21.40 -16.97
N VAL A 982 -18.20 -20.88 -17.99
CA VAL A 982 -18.33 -19.43 -18.24
C VAL A 982 -18.81 -18.67 -16.99
N SER A 983 -19.76 -19.23 -16.23
CA SER A 983 -20.24 -18.63 -14.97
C SER A 983 -19.20 -18.60 -13.85
N VAL A 984 -18.38 -19.65 -13.72
CA VAL A 984 -17.28 -19.70 -12.74
C VAL A 984 -16.14 -18.76 -13.15
N ASN A 985 -15.85 -18.63 -14.44
CA ASN A 985 -14.86 -17.67 -14.95
C ASN A 985 -15.31 -16.24 -14.69
N PHE A 986 -16.54 -15.90 -15.07
CA PHE A 986 -17.17 -14.61 -14.81
C PHE A 986 -17.11 -14.26 -13.30
N PHE A 987 -17.48 -15.19 -12.42
CA PHE A 987 -17.47 -14.96 -10.98
C PHE A 987 -16.05 -14.78 -10.41
N ARG A 988 -15.07 -15.57 -10.85
CA ARG A 988 -13.65 -15.44 -10.42
C ARG A 988 -13.01 -14.11 -10.84
N ARG A 989 -13.52 -13.49 -11.91
CA ARG A 989 -13.02 -12.22 -12.48
C ARG A 989 -13.50 -10.97 -11.75
N LEU A 990 -14.56 -11.07 -10.95
CA LEU A 990 -15.11 -9.96 -10.18
C LEU A 990 -14.12 -9.41 -9.14
N PRO A 991 -14.12 -8.09 -8.88
CA PRO A 991 -13.26 -7.48 -7.88
C PRO A 991 -13.63 -7.91 -6.46
N SER A 992 -12.62 -8.20 -5.65
CA SER A 992 -12.69 -8.41 -4.20
C SER A 992 -11.90 -7.33 -3.47
N PHE A 993 -12.22 -7.05 -2.20
CA PHE A 993 -11.53 -6.04 -1.38
C PHE A 993 -10.10 -6.45 -0.98
N SER A 994 -9.64 -7.66 -1.37
CA SER A 994 -8.25 -8.13 -1.27
C SER A 994 -7.24 -7.08 -1.76
N ASP A 995 -7.57 -6.41 -2.86
CA ASP A 995 -6.64 -5.59 -3.62
C ASP A 995 -6.32 -4.27 -2.86
N GLN A 996 -7.18 -3.90 -1.91
CA GLN A 996 -7.08 -2.72 -1.03
C GLN A 996 -6.46 -3.04 0.35
N ILE A 997 -5.83 -4.22 0.51
CA ILE A 997 -5.11 -4.60 1.74
C ILE A 997 -3.59 -4.45 1.56
N MET A 998 -2.94 -3.81 2.54
CA MET A 998 -1.48 -3.80 2.72
C MET A 998 -0.94 -5.13 3.28
#